data_AF-A0A960SMS5-F1
#
_entry.id   AF-A0A960SMS5-F1
#
_cell.length_a   1.000
_cell.length_b   1.000
_cell.length_c   1.000
_cell.angle_alpha   90.00
_cell.angle_beta   90.00
_cell.angle_gamma   90.00
#
_symmetry.space_group_name_H-M   'P 1'
#
loop_
_entity.id
_entity.type
_entity.pdbx_description
1 polymer ?
#
loop_
_entity_poly.entity_id
_entity_poly.type
_entity_poly.pdbx_seq_one_letter_code
_entity_poly.pdbx_strand_id
1 'polypeptide(L)'
;WHPGENLLAAAHADGNLTLLDRRSGNRRTVRAHTMPVTRVMFDPRGEVLVSTSWDGTTRFWDARSGRPLLTTQAGYAWGFDATGRRLCYLKERLGLGAWDYEPAEAFSRLAVPFGTSDRILGVDFSGDGLLLAGTTSEGLHLWHPGTGEHCTMARLEDAQRVAFTTDNQTVVVSSGRGIYRTRLMGADSPEGCSVAPWELLPGTADRGIWLGFITQGSPRWFAAASPRLIMGVVLDAGTSVTQVPWPGPRRSAAISPDGRFLATSAWKGGGTHVRDLQTGKTPLTLGDEGGLAWFSPDGKELAVGTSTEFVFYDTDTWQCSTRLKRDVVNALSGILAYSADGSRIAIAHGIRQVRLLAAGTKPVLATLNAPHPERITDLGFSRDGRYLAAATDNREIQLWDLDRLQEELSQLGLGWEESSVTGDPADSAARSAMGYVTGTRSSLWLSAAGLCIAGGFAFLGLRNHRRLILAQAEVEAAAAENQRHLDAAQDQLQHSEKMRALGTLAAGIAHDFNNLLSIIRMAGQLVQRELAPTGNARQNLEDIEQAAVQGKNIVHSILGYSRKPRNADNPYSVNAVVAETLAMLGRQFLSGIVLSLELAQEAPSVGGDKSRLEQVLLNLVVNASEAMGGKGRLTLIVRPQADGRAGILPPRPAGGYVELIVRDSGPGIRPQVLPRIFEPFFSTKQTGTQRGTGLGLTTVYQIARQDGLGLDVETEVGRGTSFRVLIPAGDPVGEDARMGSTRPLGNETADG
;
A
#
# COMPACT_ATOMS: atom_id res chain seq x y z
N TRP A 1 -20.30 -12.24 17.60
CA TRP A 1 -20.10 -10.77 17.59
C TRP A 1 -18.79 -10.44 18.26
N HIS A 2 -18.08 -9.43 17.77
CA HIS A 2 -16.87 -8.92 18.43
C HIS A 2 -17.23 -8.24 19.77
N PRO A 3 -16.45 -8.40 20.85
CA PRO A 3 -16.75 -7.84 22.18
C PRO A 3 -16.96 -6.33 22.18
N GLY A 4 -16.14 -5.58 21.43
CA GLY A 4 -16.26 -4.12 21.23
C GLY A 4 -17.29 -3.65 20.19
N GLU A 5 -18.28 -4.48 19.84
CA GLU A 5 -19.46 -4.16 19.00
C GLU A 5 -19.27 -3.66 17.54
N ASN A 6 -18.06 -3.43 17.05
CA ASN A 6 -17.84 -2.84 15.72
C ASN A 6 -17.67 -3.87 14.59
N LEU A 7 -17.46 -5.15 14.90
CA LEU A 7 -17.19 -6.20 13.90
C LEU A 7 -18.11 -7.41 14.09
N LEU A 8 -18.66 -7.90 12.99
CA LEU A 8 -19.44 -9.14 12.91
C LEU A 8 -18.69 -10.16 12.05
N ALA A 9 -18.42 -11.34 12.60
CA ALA A 9 -17.98 -12.50 11.83
C ALA A 9 -19.18 -13.41 11.54
N ALA A 10 -19.36 -13.76 10.27
CA ALA A 10 -20.36 -14.70 9.80
C ALA A 10 -19.68 -15.90 9.12
N ALA A 11 -20.08 -17.09 9.51
CA ALA A 11 -19.66 -18.35 8.90
C ALA A 11 -20.60 -18.72 7.75
N HIS A 12 -20.04 -19.25 6.66
CA HIS A 12 -20.79 -19.71 5.50
C HIS A 12 -20.67 -21.22 5.30
N ALA A 13 -21.72 -21.80 4.71
CA ALA A 13 -21.78 -23.23 4.43
C ALA A 13 -20.77 -23.67 3.36
N ASP A 14 -20.30 -22.77 2.52
CA ASP A 14 -19.28 -23.01 1.49
C ASP A 14 -17.84 -23.00 2.03
N GLY A 15 -17.66 -22.85 3.35
CA GLY A 15 -16.35 -22.77 4.00
C GLY A 15 -15.79 -21.34 4.09
N ASN A 16 -16.53 -20.32 3.65
CA ASN A 16 -16.11 -18.93 3.75
C ASN A 16 -16.45 -18.31 5.12
N LEU A 17 -15.70 -17.25 5.46
CA LEU A 17 -15.99 -16.35 6.55
C LEU A 17 -16.21 -14.94 6.00
N THR A 18 -17.26 -14.26 6.44
CA THR A 18 -17.43 -12.82 6.19
C THR A 18 -17.21 -12.04 7.45
N LEU A 19 -16.28 -11.08 7.40
CA LEU A 19 -16.12 -10.02 8.38
C LEU A 19 -16.87 -8.78 7.89
N LEU A 20 -17.76 -8.26 8.73
CA LEU A 20 -18.56 -7.07 8.46
C LEU A 20 -18.24 -6.01 9.51
N ASP A 21 -17.74 -4.87 9.08
CA ASP A 21 -17.58 -3.69 9.92
C ASP A 21 -18.93 -2.93 9.99
N ARG A 22 -19.44 -2.78 11.21
CA ARG A 22 -20.78 -2.21 11.46
C ARG A 22 -20.85 -0.71 11.16
N ARG A 23 -19.75 0.04 11.31
CA ARG A 23 -19.74 1.51 11.15
C ARG A 23 -19.58 1.92 9.70
N SER A 24 -18.67 1.28 8.98
CA SER A 24 -18.38 1.56 7.58
C SER A 24 -19.26 0.79 6.61
N GLY A 25 -19.88 -0.32 7.05
CA GLY A 25 -20.61 -1.24 6.19
C GLY A 25 -19.69 -2.08 5.28
N ASN A 26 -18.37 -1.99 5.47
CA ASN A 26 -17.42 -2.78 4.70
C ASN A 26 -17.56 -4.26 5.04
N ARG A 27 -17.76 -5.07 4.01
CA ARG A 27 -17.79 -6.53 4.10
C ARG A 27 -16.57 -7.12 3.42
N ARG A 28 -15.94 -8.10 4.06
CA ARG A 28 -14.82 -8.85 3.52
C ARG A 28 -15.09 -10.33 3.69
N THR A 29 -15.05 -11.07 2.58
CA THR A 29 -15.19 -12.53 2.60
C THR A 29 -13.82 -13.17 2.39
N VAL A 30 -13.48 -14.16 3.21
CA VAL A 30 -12.22 -14.91 3.17
C VAL A 30 -12.57 -16.38 3.05
N ARG A 31 -11.90 -17.09 2.13
CA ARG A 31 -12.02 -18.55 2.04
C ARG A 31 -11.26 -19.19 3.19
N ALA A 32 -12.00 -19.59 4.21
CA ALA A 32 -11.42 -19.96 5.49
C ALA A 32 -11.16 -21.46 5.60
N HIS A 33 -12.05 -22.28 5.05
CA HIS A 33 -12.05 -23.73 5.20
C HIS A 33 -12.45 -24.43 3.91
N THR A 34 -12.14 -25.72 3.80
CA THR A 34 -12.52 -26.56 2.64
C THR A 34 -13.89 -27.23 2.80
N MET A 35 -14.46 -27.17 4.01
CA MET A 35 -15.76 -27.70 4.40
C MET A 35 -16.56 -26.64 5.17
N PRO A 36 -17.88 -26.83 5.39
CA PRO A 36 -18.71 -25.86 6.10
C PRO A 36 -18.13 -25.45 7.45
N VAL A 37 -18.06 -24.14 7.69
CA VAL A 37 -17.62 -23.60 8.99
C VAL A 37 -18.73 -23.83 10.01
N THR A 38 -18.41 -24.59 11.06
CA THR A 38 -19.36 -24.95 12.13
C THR A 38 -19.49 -23.87 13.17
N ARG A 39 -18.40 -23.15 13.45
CA ARG A 39 -18.38 -22.12 14.48
C ARG A 39 -17.37 -21.03 14.18
N VAL A 40 -17.75 -19.81 14.58
CA VAL A 40 -16.86 -18.67 14.71
C VAL A 40 -17.03 -18.03 16.07
N MET A 41 -15.92 -17.65 16.70
CA MET A 41 -15.94 -16.91 17.96
C MET A 41 -14.76 -15.94 17.99
N PHE A 42 -14.95 -14.80 18.63
CA PHE A 42 -13.83 -13.96 19.00
C PHE A 42 -13.32 -14.40 20.37
N ASP A 43 -12.04 -14.23 20.61
CA ASP A 43 -11.52 -14.24 21.97
C ASP A 43 -12.16 -13.08 22.78
N PRO A 44 -12.15 -13.14 24.12
CA PRO A 44 -12.76 -12.11 24.96
C PRO A 44 -12.21 -10.70 24.74
N ARG A 45 -10.98 -10.56 24.22
CA ARG A 45 -10.37 -9.27 23.90
C ARG A 45 -10.71 -8.79 22.49
N GLY A 46 -11.22 -9.67 21.62
CA GLY A 46 -11.61 -9.35 20.24
C GLY A 46 -10.44 -9.26 19.26
N GLU A 47 -9.26 -9.71 19.65
CA GLU A 47 -8.04 -9.65 18.84
C GLU A 47 -7.95 -10.82 17.85
N VAL A 48 -8.47 -11.98 18.23
CA VAL A 48 -8.42 -13.20 17.43
C VAL A 48 -9.81 -13.75 17.19
N LEU A 49 -10.10 -13.94 15.91
CA LEU A 49 -11.23 -14.72 15.46
C LEU A 49 -10.79 -16.17 15.33
N VAL A 50 -11.54 -17.07 15.94
CA VAL A 50 -11.35 -18.50 15.82
C VAL A 50 -12.47 -19.06 14.98
N SER A 51 -12.13 -19.79 13.92
CA SER A 51 -13.09 -20.56 13.13
C SER A 51 -12.80 -22.05 13.22
N THR A 52 -13.86 -22.83 13.12
CA THR A 52 -13.80 -24.29 13.17
C THR A 52 -14.70 -24.86 12.09
N SER A 53 -14.26 -25.94 11.45
CA SER A 53 -14.96 -26.54 10.30
C SER A 53 -14.93 -28.05 10.36
N TRP A 54 -15.87 -28.68 9.64
CA TRP A 54 -15.89 -30.12 9.37
C TRP A 54 -14.66 -30.62 8.58
N ASP A 55 -13.78 -29.73 8.10
CA ASP A 55 -12.49 -30.13 7.52
C ASP A 55 -11.48 -30.64 8.56
N GLY A 56 -11.87 -30.70 9.83
CA GLY A 56 -11.05 -31.20 10.93
C GLY A 56 -10.06 -30.17 11.46
N THR A 57 -10.16 -28.91 11.04
CA THR A 57 -9.26 -27.84 11.47
C THR A 57 -9.97 -26.78 12.31
N THR A 58 -9.24 -26.27 13.29
CA THR A 58 -9.49 -24.97 13.88
C THR A 58 -8.44 -24.00 13.36
N ARG A 59 -8.88 -22.82 12.93
CA ARG A 59 -8.03 -21.77 12.40
C ARG A 59 -8.20 -20.52 13.23
N PHE A 60 -7.07 -19.91 13.53
CA PHE A 60 -6.97 -18.64 14.24
C PHE A 60 -6.71 -17.57 13.19
N TRP A 61 -7.45 -16.49 13.30
CA TRP A 61 -7.42 -15.38 12.39
C TRP A 61 -7.24 -14.11 13.20
N ASP A 62 -6.48 -13.21 12.63
CA ASP A 62 -6.45 -11.85 13.11
C ASP A 62 -7.85 -11.22 12.93
N ALA A 63 -8.49 -10.80 14.01
CA ALA A 63 -9.89 -10.39 14.00
C ALA A 63 -10.15 -9.16 13.09
N ARG A 64 -9.20 -8.21 13.02
CA ARG A 64 -9.36 -6.97 12.24
C ARG A 64 -8.97 -7.14 10.78
N SER A 65 -7.81 -7.76 10.52
CA SER A 65 -7.26 -7.90 9.18
C SER A 65 -7.73 -9.16 8.47
N GLY A 66 -8.34 -10.12 9.17
CA GLY A 66 -8.77 -11.41 8.61
C GLY A 66 -7.61 -12.28 8.08
N ARG A 67 -6.37 -12.00 8.50
CA ARG A 67 -5.20 -12.79 8.13
C ARG A 67 -5.16 -14.09 8.94
N PRO A 68 -4.78 -15.22 8.33
CA PRO A 68 -4.58 -16.45 9.08
C PRO A 68 -3.35 -16.31 10.00
N LEU A 69 -3.51 -16.71 11.25
CA LEU A 69 -2.44 -16.71 12.26
C LEU A 69 -1.90 -18.12 12.47
N LEU A 70 -2.80 -19.08 12.70
CA LEU A 70 -2.44 -20.46 13.02
C LEU A 70 -3.52 -21.41 12.54
N THR A 71 -3.13 -22.61 12.10
CA THR A 71 -4.05 -23.72 11.82
C THR A 71 -3.67 -24.90 12.69
N THR A 72 -4.64 -25.49 13.36
CA THR A 72 -4.47 -26.68 14.21
C THR A 72 -5.44 -27.78 13.81
N GLN A 73 -4.97 -29.02 13.91
CA GLN A 73 -5.75 -30.24 13.70
C GLN A 73 -6.14 -30.90 15.03
N ALA A 74 -5.90 -30.23 16.17
CA ALA A 74 -6.03 -30.85 17.48
C ALA A 74 -7.45 -30.85 18.06
N GLY A 75 -8.46 -30.36 17.34
CA GLY A 75 -9.88 -30.45 17.74
C GLY A 75 -10.69 -29.25 17.32
N TYR A 76 -11.99 -29.28 17.61
CA TYR A 76 -12.97 -28.25 17.27
C TYR A 76 -13.13 -27.24 18.41
N ALA A 77 -12.79 -25.97 18.19
CA ALA A 77 -12.90 -24.93 19.20
C ALA A 77 -14.34 -24.79 19.73
N TRP A 78 -14.48 -24.88 21.06
CA TRP A 78 -15.76 -24.82 21.75
C TRP A 78 -16.01 -23.45 22.37
N GLY A 79 -15.06 -22.91 23.11
CA GLY A 79 -15.21 -21.62 23.79
C GLY A 79 -13.98 -21.22 24.57
N PHE A 80 -13.79 -19.91 24.75
CA PHE A 80 -12.79 -19.38 25.65
C PHE A 80 -13.26 -19.45 27.10
N ASP A 81 -12.32 -19.56 28.02
CA ASP A 81 -12.57 -19.29 29.44
C ASP A 81 -12.82 -17.79 29.68
N ALA A 82 -13.26 -17.45 30.90
CA ALA A 82 -13.58 -16.07 31.26
C ALA A 82 -12.38 -15.10 31.14
N THR A 83 -11.15 -15.63 31.21
CA THR A 83 -9.92 -14.83 31.11
C THR A 83 -9.43 -14.67 29.66
N GLY A 84 -9.94 -15.49 28.73
CA GLY A 84 -9.46 -15.58 27.36
C GLY A 84 -8.14 -16.32 27.20
N ARG A 85 -7.52 -16.81 28.28
CA ARG A 85 -6.24 -17.53 28.26
C ARG A 85 -6.38 -18.99 27.85
N ARG A 86 -7.57 -19.58 27.94
CA ARG A 86 -7.78 -20.97 27.54
C ARG A 86 -8.87 -21.10 26.51
N LEU A 87 -8.52 -21.66 25.36
CA LEU A 87 -9.48 -22.07 24.35
C LEU A 87 -9.78 -23.56 24.50
N CYS A 88 -10.96 -23.87 25.01
CA CYS A 88 -11.45 -25.24 25.08
C CYS A 88 -11.78 -25.76 23.68
N TYR A 89 -11.37 -26.99 23.37
CA TYR A 89 -11.69 -27.67 22.13
C TYR A 89 -12.24 -29.08 22.40
N LEU A 90 -13.02 -29.61 21.45
CA LEU A 90 -13.52 -30.97 21.47
C LEU A 90 -12.86 -31.80 20.39
N LYS A 91 -12.34 -32.97 20.74
CA LYS A 91 -11.80 -33.94 19.78
C LYS A 91 -12.64 -35.22 19.82
N GLU A 92 -13.22 -35.61 18.68
CA GLU A 92 -14.21 -36.69 18.53
C GLU A 92 -13.88 -38.01 19.25
N ARG A 93 -12.61 -38.32 19.48
CA ARG A 93 -12.16 -39.56 20.15
C ARG A 93 -11.35 -39.36 21.44
N LEU A 94 -10.98 -38.13 21.77
CA LEU A 94 -10.08 -37.82 22.89
C LEU A 94 -10.72 -36.92 23.95
N GLY A 95 -11.95 -36.43 23.71
CA GLY A 95 -12.71 -35.63 24.67
C GLY A 95 -12.38 -34.14 24.59
N LEU A 96 -12.62 -33.44 25.70
CA LEU A 96 -12.34 -32.01 25.86
C LEU A 96 -10.85 -31.80 26.15
N GLY A 97 -10.23 -30.87 25.44
CA GLY A 97 -8.91 -30.34 25.75
C GLY A 97 -8.94 -28.81 25.81
N ALA A 98 -7.82 -28.20 26.19
CA ALA A 98 -7.65 -26.75 26.16
C ALA A 98 -6.30 -26.40 25.53
N TRP A 99 -6.27 -25.36 24.72
CA TRP A 99 -5.04 -24.67 24.36
C TRP A 99 -4.84 -23.49 25.30
N ASP A 100 -3.64 -23.37 25.86
CA ASP A 100 -3.23 -22.13 26.51
C ASP A 100 -2.89 -21.12 25.40
N TYR A 101 -3.63 -20.02 25.40
CA TYR A 101 -3.57 -18.92 24.46
C TYR A 101 -3.11 -17.69 25.26
N GLU A 102 -1.80 -17.44 25.26
CA GLU A 102 -1.22 -16.26 25.93
C GLU A 102 -0.83 -15.21 24.89
N PRO A 103 -1.47 -14.02 24.90
CA PRO A 103 -0.90 -12.88 24.20
C PRO A 103 0.45 -12.56 24.84
N ALA A 104 1.46 -12.30 24.01
CA ALA A 104 2.79 -11.92 24.51
C ALA A 104 2.64 -10.75 25.48
N GLU A 105 2.92 -10.97 26.78
CA GLU A 105 2.65 -9.93 27.78
C GLU A 105 3.68 -8.79 27.73
N ALA A 106 4.67 -8.90 26.84
CA ALA A 106 5.63 -7.85 26.53
C ALA A 106 5.13 -6.83 25.48
N PHE A 107 3.91 -6.99 24.96
CA PHE A 107 3.26 -6.01 24.08
C PHE A 107 1.84 -5.68 24.55
N SER A 108 1.54 -4.39 24.62
CA SER A 108 0.24 -3.85 25.03
C SER A 108 -0.26 -2.79 24.05
N ARG A 109 -1.58 -2.65 23.96
CA ARG A 109 -2.24 -1.60 23.18
C ARG A 109 -3.08 -0.71 24.08
N LEU A 110 -2.81 0.59 24.04
CA LEU A 110 -3.57 1.58 24.81
C LEU A 110 -4.49 2.33 23.87
N ALA A 111 -5.78 1.98 23.87
CA ALA A 111 -6.77 2.67 23.05
C ALA A 111 -7.19 3.98 23.73
N VAL A 112 -7.41 5.02 22.93
CA VAL A 112 -8.10 6.23 23.39
C VAL A 112 -9.59 5.89 23.53
N PRO A 113 -10.15 5.88 24.75
CA PRO A 113 -11.49 5.32 25.00
C PRO A 113 -12.64 6.18 24.47
N PHE A 114 -12.41 7.47 24.22
CA PHE A 114 -13.42 8.41 23.76
C PHE A 114 -12.81 9.54 22.91
N GLY A 115 -13.60 10.11 22.00
CA GLY A 115 -13.20 11.22 21.13
C GLY A 115 -13.62 11.06 19.67
N THR A 116 -13.28 12.03 18.84
CA THR A 116 -13.54 12.09 17.39
C THR A 116 -12.27 12.02 16.55
N SER A 117 -11.10 12.24 17.16
CA SER A 117 -9.80 12.18 16.47
C SER A 117 -9.27 10.76 16.38
N ASP A 118 -8.91 10.33 15.18
CA ASP A 118 -8.34 8.99 14.96
C ASP A 118 -6.83 8.90 15.22
N ARG A 119 -6.16 10.01 15.55
CA ARG A 119 -4.70 10.11 15.55
C ARG A 119 -4.16 10.48 16.91
N ILE A 120 -3.17 9.73 17.38
CA ILE A 120 -2.31 10.14 18.50
C ILE A 120 -1.13 10.88 17.89
N LEU A 121 -0.87 12.10 18.34
CA LEU A 121 0.07 13.01 17.70
C LEU A 121 1.41 13.06 18.41
N GLY A 122 1.47 12.82 19.72
CA GLY A 122 2.72 12.71 20.45
C GLY A 122 2.59 11.88 21.72
N VAL A 123 3.72 11.37 22.21
CA VAL A 123 3.81 10.58 23.44
C VAL A 123 5.06 10.94 24.25
N ASP A 124 4.96 10.86 25.58
CA ASP A 124 6.09 10.94 26.52
C ASP A 124 5.77 10.16 27.78
N PHE A 125 6.79 9.73 28.51
CA PHE A 125 6.64 9.07 29.81
C PHE A 125 7.01 10.02 30.95
N SER A 126 6.35 9.85 32.09
CA SER A 126 6.84 10.44 33.34
C SER A 126 8.20 9.84 33.70
N GLY A 127 9.04 10.62 34.37
CA GLY A 127 10.39 10.22 34.75
C GLY A 127 10.46 9.03 35.71
N ASP A 128 9.37 8.72 36.41
CA ASP A 128 9.20 7.54 37.27
C ASP A 128 8.60 6.33 36.55
N GLY A 129 8.18 6.48 35.28
CA GLY A 129 7.55 5.44 34.49
C GLY A 129 6.11 5.08 34.89
N LEU A 130 5.49 5.80 35.84
CA LEU A 130 4.12 5.52 36.30
C LEU A 130 3.04 6.00 35.33
N LEU A 131 3.34 7.01 34.51
CA LEU A 131 2.39 7.61 33.59
C LEU A 131 2.96 7.65 32.17
N LEU A 132 2.09 7.34 31.22
CA LEU A 132 2.30 7.55 29.79
C LEU A 132 1.30 8.60 29.32
N ALA A 133 1.79 9.67 28.71
CA ALA A 133 0.98 10.70 28.10
C ALA A 133 0.86 10.47 26.60
N GLY A 134 -0.31 10.80 26.06
CA GLY A 134 -0.57 10.83 24.63
C GLY A 134 -1.50 11.98 24.26
N THR A 135 -1.21 12.67 23.16
CA THR A 135 -2.00 13.80 22.68
C THR A 135 -2.85 13.42 21.49
N THR A 136 -4.07 13.93 21.44
CA THR A 136 -4.94 13.93 20.27
C THR A 136 -5.31 15.38 19.95
N SER A 137 -5.96 15.63 18.81
CA SER A 137 -6.46 16.99 18.50
C SER A 137 -7.48 17.53 19.51
N GLU A 138 -7.98 16.69 20.43
CA GLU A 138 -8.94 17.06 21.49
C GLU A 138 -8.27 17.36 22.83
N GLY A 139 -7.04 16.90 23.04
CA GLY A 139 -6.31 17.17 24.27
C GLY A 139 -5.33 16.06 24.68
N LEU A 140 -5.02 16.08 25.97
CA LEU A 140 -4.09 15.17 26.63
C LEU A 140 -4.84 13.99 27.24
N HIS A 141 -4.31 12.79 27.06
CA HIS A 141 -4.74 11.57 27.72
C HIS A 141 -3.57 10.98 28.50
N LEU A 142 -3.85 10.44 29.69
CA LEU A 142 -2.87 9.77 30.54
C LEU A 142 -3.28 8.31 30.78
N TRP A 143 -2.29 7.42 30.76
CA TRP A 143 -2.45 6.00 31.05
C TRP A 143 -1.41 5.53 32.05
N HIS A 144 -1.72 4.46 32.76
CA HIS A 144 -0.73 3.68 33.49
C HIS A 144 -0.13 2.63 32.54
N PRO A 145 1.17 2.69 32.20
CA PRO A 145 1.74 1.86 31.14
C PRO A 145 1.76 0.36 31.49
N GLY A 146 1.92 0.01 32.76
CA GLY A 146 2.00 -1.40 33.19
C GLY A 146 0.64 -2.13 33.19
N THR A 147 -0.46 -1.42 33.43
CA THR A 147 -1.82 -2.01 33.47
C THR A 147 -2.62 -1.69 32.21
N GLY A 148 -2.22 -0.64 31.48
CA GLY A 148 -2.93 -0.08 30.35
C GLY A 148 -4.20 0.70 30.71
N GLU A 149 -4.45 0.94 31.99
CA GLU A 149 -5.60 1.68 32.47
C GLU A 149 -5.52 3.16 32.04
N HIS A 150 -6.64 3.70 31.56
CA HIS A 150 -6.76 5.12 31.21
C HIS A 150 -7.07 5.92 32.49
N CYS A 151 -6.15 6.80 32.90
CA CYS A 151 -6.26 7.54 34.16
C CYS A 151 -7.18 8.77 34.00
N THR A 152 -6.89 9.62 33.01
CA THR A 152 -7.64 10.88 32.85
C THR A 152 -7.48 11.51 31.46
N MET A 153 -8.34 12.48 31.16
CA MET A 153 -8.30 13.29 29.93
C MET A 153 -8.49 14.77 30.25
N ALA A 154 -7.61 15.60 29.68
CA ALA A 154 -7.67 17.05 29.79
C ALA A 154 -7.81 17.67 28.39
N ARG A 155 -8.93 18.35 28.16
CA ARG A 155 -9.22 18.98 26.87
C ARG A 155 -8.28 20.13 26.56
N LEU A 156 -7.67 20.10 25.39
CA LEU A 156 -6.87 21.18 24.83
C LEU A 156 -7.01 21.14 23.31
N GLU A 157 -7.53 22.21 22.74
CA GLU A 157 -7.76 22.30 21.29
C GLU A 157 -6.44 22.16 20.52
N ASP A 158 -6.42 21.27 19.54
CA ASP A 158 -5.30 21.06 18.62
C ASP A 158 -3.98 20.71 19.35
N ALA A 159 -4.05 19.86 20.37
CA ALA A 159 -2.86 19.37 21.07
C ALA A 159 -2.01 18.45 20.17
N GLN A 160 -0.71 18.73 20.10
CA GLN A 160 0.21 18.10 19.15
C GLN A 160 1.24 17.22 19.85
N ARG A 161 2.12 17.80 20.68
CA ARG A 161 3.21 17.10 21.38
C ARG A 161 3.14 17.37 22.87
N VAL A 162 3.55 16.40 23.66
CA VAL A 162 3.49 16.43 25.12
C VAL A 162 4.85 16.10 25.70
N ALA A 163 5.22 16.70 26.82
CA ALA A 163 6.36 16.30 27.61
C ALA A 163 6.11 16.47 29.11
N PHE A 164 6.60 15.52 29.91
CA PHE A 164 6.65 15.66 31.36
C PHE A 164 7.85 16.49 31.79
N THR A 165 7.67 17.30 32.84
CA THR A 165 8.79 17.90 33.55
C THR A 165 9.54 16.85 34.37
N THR A 166 10.80 17.11 34.69
CA THR A 166 11.66 16.15 35.41
C THR A 166 11.19 15.82 36.83
N ASP A 167 10.36 16.68 37.41
CA ASP A 167 9.73 16.48 38.73
C ASP A 167 8.43 15.65 38.67
N ASN A 168 7.98 15.27 37.47
CA ASN A 168 6.72 14.56 37.20
C ASN A 168 5.45 15.26 37.69
N GLN A 169 5.54 16.53 38.11
CA GLN A 169 4.41 17.29 38.62
C GLN A 169 3.74 18.14 37.54
N THR A 170 4.41 18.37 36.40
CA THR A 170 3.90 19.26 35.35
C THR A 170 3.98 18.58 34.00
N VAL A 171 3.00 18.86 33.15
CA VAL A 171 2.99 18.46 31.75
C VAL A 171 2.97 19.70 30.87
N VAL A 172 3.82 19.71 29.86
CA VAL A 172 3.90 20.75 28.83
C VAL A 172 3.35 20.18 27.54
N VAL A 173 2.42 20.89 26.90
CA VAL A 173 1.78 20.48 25.65
C VAL A 173 1.85 21.61 24.63
N SER A 174 2.32 21.32 23.42
CA SER A 174 2.20 22.25 22.30
C SER A 174 0.82 22.12 21.65
N SER A 175 0.16 23.25 21.40
CA SER A 175 -1.06 23.36 20.63
C SER A 175 -0.85 24.32 19.45
N GLY A 176 -1.70 24.28 18.44
CA GLY A 176 -1.68 25.22 17.31
C GLY A 176 -1.74 26.71 17.69
N ARG A 177 -2.02 27.05 18.96
CA ARG A 177 -2.08 28.41 19.51
C ARG A 177 -0.95 28.81 20.48
N GLY A 178 -0.10 27.87 20.90
CA GLY A 178 0.95 28.14 21.89
C GLY A 178 1.43 26.91 22.63
N ILE A 179 2.34 27.11 23.59
CA ILE A 179 2.77 26.04 24.50
C ILE A 179 2.07 26.24 25.85
N TYR A 180 1.33 25.23 26.26
CA TYR A 180 0.59 25.23 27.51
C TYR A 180 1.29 24.34 28.53
N ARG A 181 1.21 24.71 29.81
CA ARG A 181 1.56 23.84 30.92
C ARG A 181 0.34 23.56 31.79
N THR A 182 0.36 22.44 32.47
CA THR A 182 -0.62 22.11 33.51
C THR A 182 0.04 21.26 34.59
N ARG A 183 -0.43 21.41 35.83
CA ARG A 183 0.03 20.61 36.96
C ARG A 183 -0.78 19.31 37.04
N LEU A 184 -0.10 18.20 37.29
CA LEU A 184 -0.69 16.93 37.66
C LEU A 184 -0.95 16.89 39.15
N MET A 185 -2.16 16.50 39.54
CA MET A 185 -2.58 16.34 40.93
C MET A 185 -2.81 14.85 41.17
N GLY A 186 -2.19 14.29 42.21
CA GLY A 186 -2.30 12.85 42.50
C GLY A 186 -1.54 11.97 41.51
N ALA A 187 -0.45 12.45 40.91
CA ALA A 187 0.36 11.72 39.92
C ALA A 187 0.96 10.40 40.44
N ASP A 188 1.08 10.27 41.77
CA ASP A 188 1.63 9.08 42.43
C ASP A 188 0.67 7.88 42.43
N SER A 189 -0.60 8.08 42.03
CA SER A 189 -1.62 7.02 41.98
C SER A 189 -2.47 7.11 40.70
N PRO A 190 -2.63 6.00 39.94
CA PRO A 190 -3.44 5.99 38.70
C PRO A 190 -4.88 6.45 38.90
N GLU A 191 -5.53 6.02 39.99
CA GLU A 191 -6.95 6.30 40.28
C GLU A 191 -7.20 7.74 40.74
N GLY A 192 -6.15 8.47 41.15
CA GLY A 192 -6.23 9.84 41.68
C GLY A 192 -5.72 10.92 40.74
N CYS A 193 -5.16 10.54 39.59
CA CYS A 193 -4.49 11.48 38.69
C CYS A 193 -5.51 12.42 38.01
N SER A 194 -5.40 13.71 38.29
CA SER A 194 -6.19 14.77 37.66
C SER A 194 -5.31 15.90 37.16
N VAL A 195 -5.85 16.69 36.23
CA VAL A 195 -5.10 17.74 35.53
C VAL A 195 -5.67 19.09 35.92
N ALA A 196 -4.79 20.00 36.36
CA ALA A 196 -5.17 21.37 36.68
C ALA A 196 -5.57 22.17 35.41
N PRO A 197 -6.18 23.36 35.55
CA PRO A 197 -6.44 24.23 34.40
C PRO A 197 -5.16 24.56 33.62
N TRP A 198 -5.27 24.66 32.31
CA TRP A 198 -4.17 25.00 31.42
C TRP A 198 -3.67 26.43 31.63
N GLU A 199 -2.36 26.59 31.70
CA GLU A 199 -1.68 27.88 31.71
C GLU A 199 -0.86 28.03 30.42
N LEU A 200 -1.10 29.09 29.66
CA LEU A 200 -0.28 29.42 28.49
C LEU A 200 1.08 29.93 28.95
N LEU A 201 2.17 29.30 28.52
CA LEU A 201 3.51 29.76 28.88
C LEU A 201 3.77 31.15 28.30
N PRO A 202 4.22 32.13 29.11
CA PRO A 202 4.44 33.49 28.66
C PRO A 202 5.36 33.56 27.43
N GLY A 203 4.93 34.33 26.44
CA GLY A 203 5.67 34.54 25.19
C GLY A 203 5.58 33.38 24.18
N THR A 204 4.96 32.25 24.51
CA THR A 204 4.81 31.13 23.57
C THR A 204 3.57 31.22 22.68
N ALA A 205 2.78 32.29 22.83
CA ALA A 205 1.56 32.51 22.07
C ALA A 205 1.89 32.78 20.59
N ASP A 206 1.64 31.80 19.72
CA ASP A 206 1.80 31.95 18.28
C ASP A 206 0.92 30.94 17.52
N ARG A 207 0.67 31.21 16.24
CA ARG A 207 -0.13 30.32 15.38
C ARG A 207 0.76 29.35 14.61
N GLY A 208 0.29 28.12 14.48
CA GLY A 208 0.92 27.12 13.62
C GLY A 208 2.14 26.47 14.26
N ILE A 209 2.06 26.17 15.55
CA ILE A 209 2.99 25.26 16.21
C ILE A 209 2.51 23.84 15.94
N TRP A 210 3.26 23.10 15.12
CA TRP A 210 2.82 21.77 14.65
C TRP A 210 3.58 20.61 15.29
N LEU A 211 4.88 20.75 15.54
CA LEU A 211 5.69 19.69 16.15
C LEU A 211 6.64 20.28 17.21
N GLY A 212 6.44 19.87 18.47
CA GLY A 212 7.44 19.91 19.52
C GLY A 212 8.35 18.67 19.49
N PHE A 213 9.63 18.84 19.82
CA PHE A 213 10.58 17.75 20.02
C PHE A 213 11.19 17.84 21.41
N ILE A 214 11.38 16.67 22.00
CA ILE A 214 11.92 16.52 23.34
C ILE A 214 13.34 15.98 23.20
N THR A 215 14.30 16.66 23.79
CA THR A 215 15.62 16.08 24.01
C THR A 215 15.68 15.40 25.37
N GLN A 216 16.19 14.16 25.38
CA GLN A 216 16.22 13.31 26.58
C GLN A 216 17.46 13.54 27.46
N GLY A 217 18.31 14.53 27.12
CA GLY A 217 19.47 14.90 27.91
C GLY A 217 19.13 15.70 29.17
N SER A 218 20.15 16.17 29.87
CA SER A 218 20.00 17.07 31.02
C SER A 218 20.73 18.40 30.74
N PRO A 219 20.04 19.55 30.75
CA PRO A 219 18.59 19.72 30.91
C PRO A 219 17.77 19.14 29.73
N ARG A 220 16.51 18.75 29.98
CA ARG A 220 15.57 18.32 28.92
C ARG A 220 14.97 19.55 28.26
N TRP A 221 15.00 19.62 26.93
CA TRP A 221 14.38 20.70 26.17
C TRP A 221 13.12 20.22 25.46
N PHE A 222 12.05 21.01 25.57
CA PHE A 222 10.90 20.96 24.69
C PHE A 222 11.00 22.10 23.67
N ALA A 223 11.36 21.78 22.44
CA ALA A 223 11.54 22.77 21.38
C ALA A 223 10.40 22.69 20.37
N ALA A 224 9.76 23.81 20.08
CA ALA A 224 8.67 23.89 19.10
C ALA A 224 8.89 25.06 18.14
N ALA A 225 8.53 24.86 16.88
CA ALA A 225 8.68 25.85 15.82
C ALA A 225 7.32 26.43 15.41
N SER A 226 7.28 27.74 15.23
CA SER A 226 6.21 28.47 14.56
C SER A 226 6.75 29.17 13.29
N PRO A 227 5.89 29.81 12.47
CA PRO A 227 6.33 30.60 11.32
C PRO A 227 7.20 31.82 11.64
N ARG A 228 7.27 32.26 12.91
CA ARG A 228 7.96 33.48 13.34
C ARG A 228 9.03 33.24 14.41
N LEU A 229 8.83 32.22 15.24
CA LEU A 229 9.59 32.00 16.46
C LEU A 229 9.92 30.52 16.60
N ILE A 230 11.08 30.26 17.17
CA ILE A 230 11.41 28.97 17.76
C ILE A 230 11.38 29.16 19.28
N MET A 231 10.62 28.31 19.95
CA MET A 231 10.43 28.33 21.39
C MET A 231 11.09 27.10 21.98
N GLY A 232 12.04 27.32 22.89
CA GLY A 232 12.62 26.27 23.73
C GLY A 232 12.11 26.42 25.15
N VAL A 233 11.56 25.36 25.72
CA VAL A 233 11.16 25.30 27.12
C VAL A 233 12.05 24.28 27.82
N VAL A 234 12.76 24.71 28.85
CA VAL A 234 13.49 23.78 29.73
C VAL A 234 12.47 23.05 30.59
N LEU A 235 12.50 21.72 30.62
CA LEU A 235 11.54 20.87 31.32
C LEU A 235 11.95 20.56 32.78
N ASP A 236 12.90 21.29 33.33
CA ASP A 236 13.31 21.18 34.73
C ASP A 236 12.43 22.06 35.64
N ALA A 237 12.56 21.92 36.96
CA ALA A 237 11.68 22.52 37.99
C ALA A 237 11.47 24.05 37.88
N GLY A 238 12.34 24.77 37.16
CA GLY A 238 12.27 26.21 36.93
C GLY A 238 11.91 26.62 35.50
N THR A 239 11.01 25.89 34.82
CA THR A 239 10.66 26.03 33.39
C THR A 239 10.94 27.42 32.81
N SER A 240 12.08 27.58 32.14
CA SER A 240 12.46 28.81 31.46
C SER A 240 12.12 28.73 29.99
N VAL A 241 11.63 29.83 29.41
CA VAL A 241 11.32 29.93 27.98
C VAL A 241 12.41 30.71 27.28
N THR A 242 13.03 30.09 26.28
CA THR A 242 13.96 30.72 25.34
C THR A 242 13.27 30.94 24.01
N GLN A 243 13.43 32.13 23.43
CA GLN A 243 12.84 32.49 22.15
C GLN A 243 13.94 32.87 21.16
N VAL A 244 13.89 32.24 19.98
CA VAL A 244 14.79 32.56 18.88
C VAL A 244 13.93 33.02 17.69
N PRO A 245 13.99 34.30 17.32
CA PRO A 245 13.33 34.81 16.12
C PRO A 245 13.81 34.05 14.88
N TRP A 246 12.87 33.65 14.03
CA TRP A 246 13.18 32.90 12.81
C TRP A 246 12.32 33.36 11.63
N PRO A 247 12.91 33.65 10.46
CA PRO A 247 12.15 33.97 9.26
C PRO A 247 11.65 32.70 8.56
N GLY A 248 10.33 32.56 8.48
CA GLY A 248 9.67 31.58 7.61
C GLY A 248 9.24 30.29 8.31
N PRO A 249 8.35 29.51 7.66
CA PRO A 249 7.73 28.34 8.27
C PRO A 249 8.73 27.20 8.47
N ARG A 250 9.05 26.90 9.74
CA ARG A 250 9.75 25.67 10.14
C ARG A 250 8.74 24.66 10.68
N ARG A 251 8.92 23.40 10.33
CA ARG A 251 8.08 22.26 10.75
C ARG A 251 8.49 21.75 12.12
N SER A 252 9.78 21.80 12.43
CA SER A 252 10.37 21.24 13.64
C SER A 252 11.57 22.04 14.12
N ALA A 253 11.79 22.01 15.43
CA ALA A 253 13.00 22.49 16.06
C ALA A 253 13.46 21.50 17.13
N ALA A 254 14.76 21.34 17.31
CA ALA A 254 15.37 20.60 18.40
C ALA A 254 16.56 21.39 18.96
N ILE A 255 16.72 21.41 20.28
CA ILE A 255 17.80 22.12 20.97
C ILE A 255 18.68 21.08 21.64
N SER A 256 20.00 21.16 21.46
CA SER A 256 20.95 20.26 22.11
C SER A 256 20.84 20.34 23.63
N PRO A 257 21.16 19.27 24.37
CA PRO A 257 21.04 19.25 25.84
C PRO A 257 21.75 20.43 26.52
N ASP A 258 22.94 20.80 26.05
CA ASP A 258 23.71 21.95 26.53
C ASP A 258 23.14 23.34 26.16
N GLY A 259 22.04 23.38 25.39
CA GLY A 259 21.39 24.60 24.91
C GLY A 259 22.17 25.34 23.82
N ARG A 260 23.28 24.78 23.30
CA ARG A 260 24.18 25.48 22.37
C ARG A 260 23.69 25.45 20.94
N PHE A 261 23.21 24.30 20.47
CA PHE A 261 22.85 24.08 19.07
C PHE A 261 21.35 24.00 18.89
N LEU A 262 20.86 24.69 17.87
CA LEU A 262 19.47 24.68 17.45
C LEU A 262 19.37 24.08 16.05
N ALA A 263 18.77 22.90 15.94
CA ALA A 263 18.44 22.26 14.68
C ALA A 263 17.02 22.64 14.26
N THR A 264 16.83 23.05 13.00
CA THR A 264 15.54 23.50 12.46
C THR A 264 15.30 22.88 11.10
N SER A 265 14.05 22.55 10.79
CA SER A 265 13.72 21.95 9.49
C SER A 265 12.46 22.54 8.87
N ALA A 266 12.40 22.68 7.54
CA ALA A 266 11.28 23.27 6.79
C ALA A 266 10.36 22.24 6.08
N TRP A 267 9.25 22.73 5.52
CA TRP A 267 8.31 21.98 4.68
C TRP A 267 8.73 22.05 3.21
N LYS A 268 8.85 20.89 2.53
CA LYS A 268 9.03 20.77 1.06
C LYS A 268 10.11 21.72 0.49
N GLY A 269 11.37 21.46 0.83
CA GLY A 269 12.51 22.29 0.43
C GLY A 269 12.99 23.20 1.56
N GLY A 270 14.26 23.62 1.50
CA GLY A 270 14.87 24.46 2.54
C GLY A 270 15.49 23.73 3.73
N GLY A 271 15.62 22.40 3.65
CA GLY A 271 16.55 21.58 4.43
C GLY A 271 16.46 21.62 5.96
N THR A 272 17.43 20.95 6.57
CA THR A 272 17.70 21.02 8.02
C THR A 272 18.94 21.87 8.26
N HIS A 273 18.80 22.91 9.08
CA HIS A 273 19.91 23.80 9.45
C HIS A 273 20.19 23.68 10.92
N VAL A 274 21.48 23.60 11.27
CA VAL A 274 21.93 23.68 12.65
C VAL A 274 22.62 25.01 12.86
N ARG A 275 22.16 25.77 13.85
CA ARG A 275 22.72 27.06 14.25
C ARG A 275 23.31 26.94 15.64
N ASP A 276 24.54 27.42 15.80
CA ASP A 276 25.15 27.64 17.10
C ASP A 276 24.60 28.95 17.67
N LEU A 277 23.88 28.87 18.79
CA LEU A 277 23.22 30.00 19.44
C LEU A 277 24.20 30.94 20.16
N GLN A 278 25.41 30.47 20.50
CA GLN A 278 26.44 31.30 21.13
C GLN A 278 27.21 32.12 20.09
N THR A 279 27.61 31.48 18.99
CA THR A 279 28.43 32.13 17.95
C THR A 279 27.60 32.73 16.80
N GLY A 280 26.34 32.33 16.68
CA GLY A 280 25.43 32.71 15.59
C GLY A 280 25.71 32.02 14.26
N LYS A 281 26.77 31.20 14.16
CA LYS A 281 27.18 30.48 12.94
C LYS A 281 26.27 29.29 12.65
N THR A 282 26.24 28.86 11.39
CA THR A 282 25.46 27.70 10.93
C THR A 282 26.43 26.58 10.52
N PRO A 283 26.88 25.72 11.46
CA PRO A 283 27.87 24.68 11.17
C PRO A 283 27.37 23.61 10.18
N LEU A 284 26.07 23.33 10.14
CA LEU A 284 25.48 22.32 9.27
C LEU A 284 24.27 22.87 8.51
N THR A 285 24.24 22.64 7.21
CA THR A 285 23.07 22.86 6.35
C THR A 285 22.91 21.65 5.45
N LEU A 286 21.83 20.90 5.67
CA LEU A 286 21.41 19.82 4.81
C LEU A 286 20.62 20.39 3.64
N GLY A 287 20.78 19.80 2.46
CA GLY A 287 20.13 20.24 1.21
C GLY A 287 18.60 20.16 1.27
N ASP A 288 17.93 20.28 0.13
CA ASP A 288 16.47 20.46 0.07
C ASP A 288 15.63 19.28 0.61
N GLU A 289 16.24 18.14 0.92
CA GLU A 289 15.58 17.05 1.62
C GLU A 289 15.33 17.42 3.10
N GLY A 290 14.14 17.96 3.37
CA GLY A 290 13.70 18.28 4.73
C GLY A 290 13.58 17.03 5.62
N GLY A 291 14.18 17.09 6.82
CA GLY A 291 14.15 16.00 7.80
C GLY A 291 13.65 16.45 9.18
N LEU A 292 13.35 15.51 10.07
CA LEU A 292 13.17 15.80 11.50
C LEU A 292 14.50 15.55 12.21
N ALA A 293 14.82 16.36 13.22
CA ALA A 293 16.14 16.37 13.84
C ALA A 293 16.04 16.06 15.34
N TRP A 294 16.96 15.26 15.85
CA TRP A 294 17.07 14.87 17.25
C TRP A 294 18.53 14.88 17.69
N PHE A 295 18.81 15.52 18.82
CA PHE A 295 20.11 15.39 19.47
C PHE A 295 20.12 14.15 20.37
N SER A 296 21.25 13.46 20.43
CA SER A 296 21.50 12.44 21.45
C SER A 296 21.45 13.04 22.86
N PRO A 297 21.15 12.25 23.90
CA PRO A 297 21.07 12.74 25.28
C PRO A 297 22.37 13.36 25.80
N ASP A 298 23.52 12.91 25.30
CA ASP A 298 24.84 13.46 25.62
C ASP A 298 25.25 14.66 24.75
N GLY A 299 24.43 15.00 23.75
CA GLY A 299 24.67 16.11 22.82
C GLY A 299 25.79 15.87 21.79
N LYS A 300 26.39 14.68 21.75
CA LYS A 300 27.51 14.36 20.83
C LYS A 300 27.09 13.97 19.43
N GLU A 301 25.82 13.63 19.23
CA GLU A 301 25.29 13.22 17.95
C GLU A 301 24.00 13.99 17.59
N LEU A 302 23.86 14.32 16.31
CA LEU A 302 22.62 14.79 15.71
C LEU A 302 22.11 13.73 14.73
N ALA A 303 20.94 13.16 15.00
CA ALA A 303 20.21 12.35 14.04
C ALA A 303 19.23 13.19 13.23
N VAL A 304 19.18 12.98 11.93
CA VAL A 304 18.21 13.58 11.02
C VAL A 304 17.49 12.48 10.24
N GLY A 305 16.18 12.34 10.49
CA GLY A 305 15.29 11.44 9.75
C GLY A 305 14.68 12.14 8.54
N THR A 306 15.13 11.82 7.33
CA THR A 306 14.63 12.37 6.07
C THR A 306 13.54 11.46 5.45
N SER A 307 13.03 11.82 4.27
CA SER A 307 12.12 10.98 3.48
C SER A 307 12.74 9.66 2.99
N THR A 308 14.07 9.60 2.90
CA THR A 308 14.82 8.54 2.20
C THR A 308 15.77 7.78 3.14
N GLU A 309 16.36 8.47 4.11
CA GLU A 309 17.35 7.90 5.04
C GLU A 309 17.34 8.58 6.42
N PHE A 310 17.89 7.88 7.41
CA PHE A 310 18.34 8.47 8.66
C PHE A 310 19.84 8.77 8.56
N VAL A 311 20.22 10.01 8.85
CA VAL A 311 21.62 10.47 8.78
C VAL A 311 22.07 10.92 10.15
N PHE A 312 23.23 10.47 10.58
CA PHE A 312 23.80 10.79 11.88
C PHE A 312 25.07 11.63 11.70
N TYR A 313 25.19 12.67 12.51
CA TYR A 313 26.32 13.61 12.50
C TYR A 313 26.95 13.69 13.88
N ASP A 314 28.26 13.71 13.91
CA ASP A 314 29.03 14.06 15.11
C ASP A 314 28.93 15.59 15.34
N THR A 315 28.62 16.05 16.55
CA THR A 315 28.36 17.47 16.81
C THR A 315 29.63 18.30 17.03
N ASP A 316 30.78 17.66 17.24
CA ASP A 316 32.08 18.33 17.35
C ASP A 316 32.65 18.65 15.96
N THR A 317 32.56 17.69 15.04
CA THR A 317 33.15 17.76 13.69
C THR A 317 32.14 18.09 12.59
N TRP A 318 30.84 17.90 12.85
CA TRP A 318 29.75 17.98 11.86
C TRP A 318 29.91 17.05 10.67
N GLN A 319 30.73 16.00 10.81
CA GLN A 319 30.88 14.95 9.80
C GLN A 319 29.80 13.89 9.96
N CYS A 320 29.33 13.39 8.82
CA CYS A 320 28.36 12.30 8.78
C CYS A 320 29.06 11.00 9.26
N SER A 321 28.56 10.44 10.36
CA SER A 321 29.08 9.20 10.95
C SER A 321 28.45 7.97 10.30
N THR A 322 27.12 7.95 10.17
CA THR A 322 26.35 6.80 9.68
C THR A 322 25.15 7.25 8.85
N ARG A 323 24.80 6.44 7.84
CA ARG A 323 23.56 6.56 7.05
C ARG A 323 22.79 5.26 7.03
N LEU A 324 21.49 5.33 7.31
CA LEU A 324 20.59 4.18 7.26
C LEU A 324 19.46 4.47 6.27
N LYS A 325 19.41 3.71 5.17
CA LYS A 325 18.32 3.83 4.18
C LYS A 325 17.01 3.33 4.76
N ARG A 326 15.91 3.99 4.40
CA ARG A 326 14.55 3.53 4.71
C ARG A 326 14.06 2.56 3.65
N ASP A 327 13.29 1.55 4.05
CA ASP A 327 12.76 0.53 3.11
C ASP A 327 11.70 1.12 2.17
N VAL A 328 11.04 2.21 2.58
CA VAL A 328 10.00 2.88 1.79
C VAL A 328 10.31 4.37 1.71
N VAL A 329 10.46 4.89 0.50
CA VAL A 329 10.53 6.34 0.24
C VAL A 329 9.13 6.92 0.46
N ASN A 330 9.01 7.85 1.40
CA ASN A 330 7.74 8.51 1.72
C ASN A 330 7.95 10.02 1.82
N ALA A 331 6.93 10.80 1.46
CA ALA A 331 6.88 12.25 1.65
C ALA A 331 7.01 12.70 3.13
N LEU A 332 6.93 11.77 4.08
CA LEU A 332 7.11 12.04 5.51
C LEU A 332 8.52 11.70 5.96
N SER A 333 9.17 12.68 6.59
CA SER A 333 10.43 12.55 7.33
C SER A 333 10.39 11.41 8.34
N GLY A 334 11.50 10.66 8.48
CA GLY A 334 11.61 9.52 9.39
C GLY A 334 11.51 9.95 10.85
N ILE A 335 10.80 9.15 11.68
CA ILE A 335 10.62 9.38 13.11
C ILE A 335 11.65 8.56 13.88
N LEU A 336 12.22 9.15 14.94
CA LEU A 336 13.22 8.54 15.79
C LEU A 336 12.99 8.93 17.27
N ALA A 337 13.43 8.08 18.19
CA ALA A 337 13.60 8.41 19.60
C ALA A 337 14.92 7.83 20.13
N TYR A 338 15.57 8.56 21.04
CA TYR A 338 16.71 8.06 21.82
C TYR A 338 16.21 7.56 23.18
N SER A 339 16.80 6.48 23.70
CA SER A 339 16.69 6.14 25.12
C SER A 339 17.42 7.20 25.97
N ALA A 340 17.01 7.37 27.24
CA ALA A 340 17.56 8.43 28.09
C ALA A 340 19.06 8.24 28.40
N ASP A 341 19.52 7.00 28.49
CA ASP A 341 20.93 6.64 28.64
C ASP A 341 21.75 6.80 27.34
N GLY A 342 21.08 7.04 26.22
CA GLY A 342 21.69 7.14 24.90
C GLY A 342 22.22 5.82 24.36
N SER A 343 21.93 4.67 24.96
CA SER A 343 22.43 3.36 24.50
C SER A 343 21.63 2.78 23.32
N ARG A 344 20.36 3.14 23.21
CA ARG A 344 19.40 2.61 22.25
C ARG A 344 18.71 3.71 21.46
N ILE A 345 18.36 3.38 20.22
CA ILE A 345 17.63 4.25 19.30
C ILE A 345 16.48 3.47 18.71
N ALA A 346 15.25 4.00 18.82
CA ALA A 346 14.10 3.48 18.10
C ALA A 346 13.89 4.32 16.84
N ILE A 347 13.77 3.66 15.69
CA ILE A 347 13.46 4.32 14.42
C ILE A 347 12.20 3.75 13.80
N ALA A 348 11.37 4.62 13.20
CA ALA A 348 10.33 4.22 12.27
C ALA A 348 10.98 3.92 10.91
N HIS A 349 11.56 2.72 10.78
CA HIS A 349 12.30 2.29 9.59
C HIS A 349 11.43 2.31 8.32
N GLY A 350 10.16 1.96 8.46
CA GLY A 350 9.10 2.12 7.48
C GLY A 350 8.03 3.11 7.95
N ILE A 351 6.81 3.00 7.41
CA ILE A 351 5.65 3.81 7.87
C ILE A 351 5.06 3.22 9.16
N ARG A 352 5.23 1.91 9.37
CA ARG A 352 4.47 1.14 10.37
C ARG A 352 5.29 0.18 11.22
N GLN A 353 6.61 0.16 11.01
CA GLN A 353 7.52 -0.77 11.67
C GLN A 353 8.53 0.02 12.48
N VAL A 354 8.83 -0.48 13.67
CA VAL A 354 9.84 0.06 14.56
C VAL A 354 11.07 -0.84 14.54
N ARG A 355 12.26 -0.26 14.38
CA ARG A 355 13.53 -0.96 14.61
C ARG A 355 14.22 -0.35 15.81
N LEU A 356 14.77 -1.22 16.64
CA LEU A 356 15.65 -0.86 17.74
C LEU A 356 17.09 -1.00 17.28
N LEU A 357 17.91 0.02 17.50
CA LEU A 357 19.32 0.07 17.15
C LEU A 357 20.16 0.33 18.39
N ALA A 358 21.42 -0.14 18.42
CA ALA A 358 22.39 0.32 19.40
C ALA A 358 22.98 1.67 18.97
N ALA A 359 23.21 2.61 19.90
CA ALA A 359 23.60 3.97 19.56
C ALA A 359 25.02 4.15 19.00
N GLY A 360 25.92 3.18 19.19
CA GLY A 360 27.28 3.24 18.63
C GLY A 360 27.31 2.98 17.12
N THR A 361 27.56 1.73 16.72
CA THR A 361 27.67 1.32 15.31
C THR A 361 26.32 1.24 14.58
N LYS A 362 25.21 1.60 15.24
CA LYS A 362 23.83 1.46 14.72
C LYS A 362 23.47 0.07 14.19
N PRO A 363 23.92 -1.05 14.81
CA PRO A 363 23.44 -2.37 14.43
C PRO A 363 21.96 -2.49 14.80
N VAL A 364 21.20 -3.19 13.97
CA VAL A 364 19.81 -3.50 14.28
C VAL A 364 19.79 -4.54 15.40
N LEU A 365 19.31 -4.14 16.58
CA LEU A 365 19.12 -5.01 17.73
C LEU A 365 17.85 -5.86 17.54
N ALA A 366 16.74 -5.21 17.20
CA ALA A 366 15.46 -5.88 17.02
C ALA A 366 14.59 -5.14 15.99
N THR A 367 13.69 -5.88 15.33
CA THR A 367 12.58 -5.31 14.56
C THR A 367 11.28 -5.65 15.28
N LEU A 368 10.64 -4.62 15.83
CA LEU A 368 9.40 -4.75 16.60
C LEU A 368 8.21 -4.66 15.63
N ASN A 369 7.54 -5.79 15.43
CA ASN A 369 6.37 -5.89 14.58
C ASN A 369 5.11 -5.92 15.45
N ALA A 370 4.31 -4.85 15.39
CA ALA A 370 2.98 -4.88 15.98
C ALA A 370 2.05 -5.82 15.19
N PRO A 371 1.12 -6.54 15.84
CA PRO A 371 0.15 -7.42 15.18
C PRO A 371 -0.68 -6.70 14.10
N HIS A 372 -1.04 -5.44 14.35
CA HIS A 372 -1.62 -4.55 13.35
C HIS A 372 -0.73 -3.31 13.22
N PRO A 373 0.24 -3.34 12.29
CA PRO A 373 1.15 -2.23 12.12
C PRO A 373 0.37 -1.06 11.51
N GLU A 374 0.37 0.06 12.20
CA GLU A 374 -0.31 1.29 11.81
C GLU A 374 0.69 2.40 11.58
N ARG A 375 0.26 3.49 10.92
CA ARG A 375 1.19 4.59 10.66
C ARG A 375 1.65 5.19 11.98
N ILE A 376 2.96 5.15 12.20
CA ILE A 376 3.61 5.73 13.39
C ILE A 376 3.70 7.25 13.22
N THR A 377 3.31 7.98 14.24
CA THR A 377 3.31 9.46 14.30
C THR A 377 4.32 10.00 15.30
N ASP A 378 4.68 9.20 16.30
CA ASP A 378 5.70 9.52 17.30
C ASP A 378 6.27 8.26 17.95
N LEU A 379 7.45 8.40 18.54
CA LEU A 379 8.11 7.37 19.35
C LEU A 379 8.59 8.00 20.65
N GLY A 380 8.47 7.27 21.76
CA GLY A 380 8.98 7.69 23.07
C GLY A 380 9.48 6.51 23.88
N PHE A 381 10.66 6.66 24.50
CA PHE A 381 11.15 5.72 25.50
C PHE A 381 10.74 6.17 26.89
N SER A 382 10.48 5.21 27.78
CA SER A 382 10.50 5.51 29.22
C SER A 382 11.92 5.84 29.67
N ARG A 383 12.03 6.56 30.79
CA ARG A 383 13.32 7.09 31.25
C ARG A 383 14.30 6.01 31.71
N ASP A 384 13.77 4.91 32.24
CA ASP A 384 14.53 3.69 32.56
C ASP A 384 14.87 2.86 31.32
N GLY A 385 14.29 3.18 30.15
CA GLY A 385 14.45 2.44 28.90
C GLY A 385 13.67 1.13 28.83
N ARG A 386 12.86 0.80 29.84
CA ARG A 386 12.06 -0.43 29.89
C ARG A 386 10.98 -0.44 28.82
N TYR A 387 10.26 0.67 28.64
CA TYR A 387 9.16 0.78 27.72
C TYR A 387 9.52 1.57 26.47
N LEU A 388 8.96 1.15 25.35
CA LEU A 388 8.90 1.91 24.10
C LEU A 388 7.44 2.09 23.72
N ALA A 389 7.02 3.34 23.52
CA ALA A 389 5.70 3.68 23.00
C ALA A 389 5.80 4.17 21.55
N ALA A 390 4.91 3.70 20.70
CA ALA A 390 4.66 4.27 19.39
C ALA A 390 3.23 4.80 19.29
N ALA A 391 3.10 6.09 19.01
CA ALA A 391 1.83 6.74 18.69
C ALA A 391 1.41 6.39 17.25
N THR A 392 0.12 6.18 17.02
CA THR A 392 -0.39 5.76 15.71
C THR A 392 -1.58 6.60 15.21
N ASP A 393 -1.93 6.35 13.96
CA ASP A 393 -3.08 6.90 13.25
C ASP A 393 -4.42 6.17 13.46
N ASN A 394 -4.53 5.32 14.49
CA ASN A 394 -5.76 4.56 14.78
C ASN A 394 -6.21 4.64 16.25
N ARG A 395 -5.89 5.73 16.94
CA ARG A 395 -6.18 5.95 18.38
C ARG A 395 -5.59 4.92 19.32
N GLU A 396 -4.50 4.27 18.93
CA GLU A 396 -3.85 3.28 19.77
C GLU A 396 -2.41 3.72 20.02
N ILE A 397 -1.93 3.52 21.25
CA ILE A 397 -0.48 3.53 21.51
C ILE A 397 -0.05 2.07 21.51
N GLN A 398 0.94 1.76 20.68
CA GLN A 398 1.63 0.48 20.71
C GLN A 398 2.72 0.57 21.77
N LEU A 399 2.66 -0.27 22.79
CA LEU A 399 3.57 -0.25 23.93
C LEU A 399 4.33 -1.57 24.01
N TRP A 400 5.65 -1.52 23.98
CA TRP A 400 6.53 -2.68 24.17
C TRP A 400 7.25 -2.57 25.51
N ASP A 401 7.24 -3.66 26.29
CA ASP A 401 8.12 -3.87 27.45
C ASP A 401 9.39 -4.57 26.94
N LEU A 402 10.45 -3.80 26.75
CA LEU A 402 11.70 -4.25 26.14
C LEU A 402 12.48 -5.20 27.07
N ASP A 403 12.43 -4.96 28.38
CA ASP A 403 13.10 -5.80 29.37
C ASP A 403 12.47 -7.19 29.37
N ARG A 404 11.13 -7.22 29.34
CA ARG A 404 10.39 -8.47 29.29
C ARG A 404 10.57 -9.21 27.97
N LEU A 405 10.55 -8.52 26.83
CA LEU A 405 10.84 -9.15 25.55
C LEU A 405 12.25 -9.75 25.55
N GLN A 406 13.24 -9.06 26.14
CA GLN A 406 14.60 -9.55 26.26
C GLN A 406 14.68 -10.77 27.19
N GLU A 407 13.94 -10.79 28.30
CA GLU A 407 13.81 -11.94 29.20
C GLU A 407 13.22 -13.15 28.46
N GLU A 408 12.09 -12.98 27.78
CA GLU A 408 11.40 -14.04 27.02
C GLU A 408 12.31 -14.61 25.92
N LEU A 409 13.05 -13.77 25.20
CA LEU A 409 14.02 -14.23 24.22
C LEU A 409 15.24 -14.91 24.84
N SER A 410 15.72 -14.44 25.98
CA SER A 410 16.84 -15.07 26.69
C SER A 410 16.51 -16.49 27.13
N GLN A 411 15.28 -16.74 27.59
CA GLN A 411 14.78 -18.09 27.93
C GLN A 411 14.76 -19.02 26.71
N LEU A 412 14.64 -18.47 25.51
CA LEU A 412 14.71 -19.19 24.23
C LEU A 412 16.13 -19.26 23.64
N GLY A 413 17.13 -18.64 24.29
CA GLY A 413 18.50 -18.54 23.80
C GLY A 413 18.68 -17.58 22.60
N LEU A 414 17.79 -16.59 22.45
CA LEU A 414 17.68 -15.69 21.28
C LEU A 414 17.79 -14.20 21.64
N GLY A 415 18.41 -13.84 22.76
CA GLY A 415 18.52 -12.44 23.21
C GLY A 415 19.32 -11.56 22.24
N TRP A 416 18.95 -10.27 22.11
CA TRP A 416 19.60 -9.35 21.16
C TRP A 416 20.73 -8.50 21.75
N GLU A 417 20.87 -8.44 23.09
CA GLU A 417 21.94 -7.68 23.75
C GLU A 417 23.27 -8.45 23.87
N GLU A 418 23.29 -9.77 23.62
CA GLU A 418 24.51 -10.59 23.62
C GLU A 418 24.99 -10.92 22.20
N SER A 419 25.79 -10.03 21.63
CA SER A 419 26.79 -10.40 20.60
C SER A 419 28.17 -9.90 21.02
N SER A 420 28.62 -10.33 22.20
CA SER A 420 30.03 -10.22 22.60
C SER A 420 30.46 -11.35 23.55
N VAL A 421 30.21 -12.61 23.21
CA VAL A 421 30.93 -13.71 23.86
C VAL A 421 32.36 -13.73 23.32
N THR A 422 33.23 -12.96 23.99
CA THR A 422 34.63 -13.33 24.15
C THR A 422 34.67 -14.48 25.15
N GLY A 423 34.57 -15.71 24.64
CA GLY A 423 34.59 -16.91 25.45
C GLY A 423 35.42 -17.97 24.76
N ASP A 424 36.55 -18.31 25.37
CA ASP A 424 37.52 -19.32 24.93
C ASP A 424 36.82 -20.67 24.63
N PRO A 425 37.12 -21.37 23.51
CA PRO A 425 36.36 -22.57 23.08
C PRO A 425 36.48 -23.78 24.03
N ALA A 426 37.31 -23.68 25.07
CA ALA A 426 37.61 -24.77 25.98
C ALA A 426 36.55 -25.01 27.07
N ASP A 427 35.73 -24.01 27.40
CA ASP A 427 34.88 -24.08 28.60
C ASP A 427 33.48 -24.67 28.33
N SER A 428 33.08 -24.75 27.06
CA SER A 428 31.83 -25.41 26.62
C SER A 428 31.92 -26.94 26.63
N ALA A 429 33.13 -27.51 26.52
CA ALA A 429 33.33 -28.96 26.46
C ALA A 429 33.33 -29.62 27.86
N ALA A 430 33.50 -28.85 28.94
CA ALA A 430 33.68 -29.38 30.30
C ALA A 430 32.37 -29.67 31.06
N ARG A 431 31.21 -29.17 30.59
CA ARG A 431 29.93 -29.33 31.31
C ARG A 431 29.10 -30.56 30.90
N SER A 432 29.53 -31.31 29.90
CA SER A 432 28.80 -32.49 29.41
C SER A 432 29.41 -33.83 29.81
N ALA A 433 30.48 -33.84 30.62
CA ALA A 433 31.22 -35.05 30.95
C ALA A 433 31.31 -35.30 32.47
N MET A 434 30.17 -35.47 33.14
CA MET A 434 30.17 -36.12 34.46
C MET A 434 28.83 -36.80 34.72
N GLY A 435 28.74 -38.07 34.37
CA GLY A 435 27.57 -38.89 34.69
C GLY A 435 27.71 -40.31 34.16
N TYR A 436 28.03 -41.22 35.07
CA TYR A 436 27.81 -42.67 35.02
C TYR A 436 28.97 -43.57 34.54
N VAL A 437 29.56 -44.25 35.52
CA VAL A 437 30.08 -45.62 35.46
C VAL A 437 29.43 -46.31 36.70
N THR A 438 28.84 -47.50 36.72
CA THR A 438 29.16 -48.82 36.14
C THR A 438 27.91 -49.72 36.18
N GLY A 439 27.82 -50.69 35.26
CA GLY A 439 26.87 -51.80 35.32
C GLY A 439 27.03 -52.74 34.13
N THR A 440 28.10 -53.51 34.12
CA THR A 440 28.59 -54.31 32.99
C THR A 440 27.76 -55.58 32.74
N ARG A 441 27.55 -55.85 31.45
CA ARG A 441 27.19 -57.12 30.74
C ARG A 441 25.78 -57.31 30.16
N SER A 442 24.76 -56.56 30.54
CA SER A 442 23.44 -56.59 29.87
C SER A 442 23.26 -55.55 28.75
N SER A 443 24.20 -54.60 28.63
CA SER A 443 24.10 -53.47 27.70
C SER A 443 24.43 -53.80 26.24
N LEU A 444 25.25 -54.82 25.95
CA LEU A 444 25.70 -55.08 24.58
C LEU A 444 24.59 -55.57 23.62
N TRP A 445 23.60 -56.31 24.12
CA TRP A 445 22.46 -56.74 23.30
C TRP A 445 21.38 -55.66 23.15
N LEU A 446 21.15 -54.86 24.18
CA LEU A 446 20.22 -53.72 24.14
C LEU A 446 20.77 -52.57 23.28
N SER A 447 22.10 -52.38 23.24
CA SER A 447 22.75 -51.35 22.41
C SER A 447 22.61 -51.63 20.92
N ALA A 448 22.74 -52.89 20.50
CA ALA A 448 22.60 -53.27 19.09
C ALA A 448 21.16 -53.14 18.59
N ALA A 449 20.18 -53.56 19.39
CA ALA A 449 18.75 -53.36 19.07
C ALA A 449 18.37 -51.87 19.11
N GLY A 450 18.89 -51.13 20.08
CA GLY A 450 18.72 -49.68 20.20
C GLY A 450 19.32 -48.92 19.02
N LEU A 451 20.49 -49.33 18.50
CA LEU A 451 21.13 -48.70 17.34
C LEU A 451 20.35 -48.93 16.04
N CYS A 452 19.77 -50.13 15.85
CA CYS A 452 18.91 -50.42 14.71
C CYS A 452 17.58 -49.66 14.77
N ILE A 453 16.98 -49.53 15.96
CA ILE A 453 15.75 -48.75 16.16
C ILE A 453 16.03 -47.26 15.99
N ALA A 454 17.11 -46.74 16.58
CA ALA A 454 17.55 -45.35 16.44
C ALA A 454 17.92 -45.02 14.99
N GLY A 455 18.59 -45.93 14.27
CA GLY A 455 18.87 -45.81 12.84
C GLY A 455 17.59 -45.80 11.99
N GLY A 456 16.61 -46.63 12.35
CA GLY A 456 15.29 -46.64 11.72
C GLY A 456 14.53 -45.34 11.93
N PHE A 457 14.51 -44.80 13.15
CA PHE A 457 13.90 -43.50 13.47
C PHE A 457 14.67 -42.34 12.83
N ALA A 458 16.00 -42.38 12.78
CA ALA A 458 16.82 -41.38 12.11
C ALA A 458 16.60 -41.40 10.59
N PHE A 459 16.46 -42.58 9.99
CA PHE A 459 16.15 -42.73 8.56
C PHE A 459 14.72 -42.28 8.24
N LEU A 460 13.73 -42.64 9.07
CA LEU A 460 12.36 -42.12 8.95
C LEU A 460 12.33 -40.60 9.16
N GLY A 461 13.10 -40.09 10.13
CA GLY A 461 13.27 -38.68 10.42
C GLY A 461 13.85 -37.92 9.23
N LEU A 462 14.96 -38.41 8.65
CA LEU A 462 15.55 -37.83 7.43
C LEU A 462 14.60 -37.90 6.24
N ARG A 463 13.87 -39.02 6.08
CA ARG A 463 12.91 -39.20 4.99
C ARG A 463 11.71 -38.26 5.13
N ASN A 464 11.21 -38.07 6.35
CA ASN A 464 10.13 -37.14 6.65
C ASN A 464 10.61 -35.69 6.55
N HIS A 465 11.82 -35.38 7.00
CA HIS A 465 12.43 -34.06 6.88
C HIS A 465 12.69 -33.68 5.41
N ARG A 466 13.18 -34.61 4.59
CA ARG A 466 13.33 -34.41 3.14
C ARG A 466 11.97 -34.22 2.45
N ARG A 467 10.94 -34.97 2.85
CA ARG A 467 9.56 -34.76 2.37
C ARG A 467 9.01 -33.40 2.77
N LEU A 468 9.30 -32.93 3.98
CA LEU A 468 8.89 -31.61 4.46
C LEU A 468 9.60 -30.49 3.69
N ILE A 469 10.92 -30.61 3.44
CA ILE A 469 11.67 -29.62 2.67
C ILE A 469 11.16 -29.54 1.23
N LEU A 470 10.91 -30.69 0.59
CA LEU A 470 10.38 -30.72 -0.79
C LEU A 470 8.95 -30.19 -0.84
N ALA A 471 8.09 -30.57 0.11
CA ALA A 471 6.73 -30.03 0.21
C ALA A 471 6.73 -28.52 0.51
N GLN A 472 7.67 -28.04 1.32
CA GLN A 472 7.81 -26.61 1.62
C GLN A 472 8.28 -25.84 0.39
N ALA A 473 9.22 -26.37 -0.39
CA ALA A 473 9.65 -25.76 -1.64
C ALA A 473 8.52 -25.72 -2.69
N GLU A 474 7.70 -26.78 -2.79
CA GLU A 474 6.52 -26.81 -3.67
C GLU A 474 5.45 -25.79 -3.23
N VAL A 475 5.20 -25.66 -1.91
CA VAL A 475 4.27 -24.67 -1.36
C VAL A 475 4.78 -23.24 -1.54
N GLU A 476 6.07 -22.99 -1.36
CA GLU A 476 6.68 -21.68 -1.59
C GLU A 476 6.65 -21.28 -3.07
N ALA A 477 6.89 -22.22 -3.99
CA ALA A 477 6.76 -21.98 -5.43
C ALA A 477 5.31 -21.68 -5.83
N ALA A 478 4.34 -22.47 -5.35
CA ALA A 478 2.92 -22.24 -5.59
C ALA A 478 2.41 -20.94 -4.94
N ALA A 479 2.95 -20.56 -3.78
CA ALA A 479 2.64 -19.29 -3.11
C ALA A 479 3.21 -18.09 -3.90
N ALA A 480 4.43 -18.19 -4.42
CA ALA A 480 5.03 -17.16 -5.26
C ALA A 480 4.27 -16.98 -6.59
N GLU A 481 3.83 -18.08 -7.21
CA GLU A 481 3.01 -18.03 -8.43
C GLU A 481 1.62 -17.44 -8.16
N ASN A 482 0.95 -17.89 -7.10
CA ASN A 482 -0.33 -17.31 -6.69
C ASN A 482 -0.21 -15.83 -6.31
N GLN A 483 0.89 -15.40 -5.68
CA GLN A 483 1.13 -14.00 -5.36
C GLN A 483 1.27 -13.17 -6.64
N ARG A 484 2.02 -13.66 -7.64
CA ARG A 484 2.12 -12.99 -8.96
C ARG A 484 0.78 -12.90 -9.66
N HIS A 485 -0.04 -13.95 -9.60
CA HIS A 485 -1.39 -13.93 -10.16
C HIS A 485 -2.31 -12.95 -9.40
N LEU A 486 -2.17 -12.86 -8.08
CA LEU A 486 -2.93 -11.95 -7.24
C LEU A 486 -2.56 -10.49 -7.53
N ASP A 487 -1.26 -10.19 -7.63
CA ASP A 487 -0.74 -8.86 -7.92
C ASP A 487 -1.20 -8.42 -9.33
N ALA A 488 -1.10 -9.30 -10.33
CA ALA A 488 -1.60 -9.04 -11.68
C ALA A 488 -3.13 -8.82 -11.71
N ALA A 489 -3.89 -9.60 -10.94
CA ALA A 489 -5.34 -9.44 -10.82
C ALA A 489 -5.73 -8.16 -10.07
N GLN A 490 -4.97 -7.76 -9.04
CA GLN A 490 -5.16 -6.51 -8.31
C GLN A 490 -4.86 -5.30 -9.19
N ASP A 491 -3.77 -5.33 -9.95
CA ASP A 491 -3.45 -4.30 -10.93
C ASP A 491 -4.55 -4.18 -12.00
N GLN A 492 -5.06 -5.32 -12.48
CA GLN A 492 -6.17 -5.35 -13.43
C GLN A 492 -7.48 -4.82 -12.82
N LEU A 493 -7.78 -5.12 -11.55
CA LEU A 493 -8.96 -4.61 -10.84
C LEU A 493 -8.85 -3.11 -10.59
N GLN A 494 -7.73 -2.63 -10.06
CA GLN A 494 -7.50 -1.20 -9.85
C GLN A 494 -7.56 -0.42 -11.17
N HIS A 495 -7.03 -1.00 -12.25
CA HIS A 495 -7.14 -0.41 -13.58
C HIS A 495 -8.61 -0.38 -14.04
N SER A 496 -9.35 -1.48 -13.89
CA SER A 496 -10.78 -1.56 -14.23
C SER A 496 -11.64 -0.56 -13.44
N GLU A 497 -11.40 -0.40 -12.14
CA GLU A 497 -12.12 0.55 -11.29
C GLU A 497 -11.84 2.00 -11.67
N LYS A 498 -10.58 2.35 -11.92
CA LYS A 498 -10.20 3.68 -12.43
C LYS A 498 -10.89 3.97 -13.77
N MET A 499 -10.91 2.99 -14.68
CA MET A 499 -11.56 3.13 -15.98
C MET A 499 -13.08 3.25 -15.87
N ARG A 500 -13.72 2.53 -14.94
CA ARG A 500 -15.16 2.63 -14.68
C ARG A 500 -15.55 4.00 -14.10
N ALA A 501 -14.75 4.53 -13.18
CA ALA A 501 -14.94 5.86 -12.61
C ALA A 501 -14.75 6.97 -13.66
N LEU A 502 -13.71 6.83 -14.49
CA LEU A 502 -13.43 7.75 -15.59
C LEU A 502 -14.54 7.74 -16.64
N GLY A 503 -15.05 6.56 -17.01
CA GLY A 503 -16.16 6.42 -17.96
C GLY A 503 -17.47 7.05 -17.48
N THR A 504 -17.81 6.88 -16.21
CA THR A 504 -19.03 7.45 -15.62
C THR A 504 -18.99 8.99 -15.58
N LEU A 505 -17.85 9.56 -15.21
CA LEU A 505 -17.63 11.02 -15.22
C LEU A 505 -17.60 11.58 -16.65
N ALA A 506 -16.94 10.87 -17.56
CA ALA A 506 -16.86 11.21 -18.98
C ALA A 506 -18.23 11.30 -19.65
N ALA A 507 -19.18 10.44 -19.27
CA ALA A 507 -20.53 10.41 -19.83
C ALA A 507 -21.34 11.69 -19.56
N GLY A 508 -21.29 12.15 -18.30
CA GLY A 508 -22.00 13.36 -17.87
C GLY A 508 -21.42 14.60 -18.53
N ILE A 509 -20.09 14.73 -18.49
CA ILE A 509 -19.36 15.84 -19.12
C ILE A 509 -19.63 15.86 -20.63
N ALA A 510 -19.61 14.70 -21.28
CA ALA A 510 -19.84 14.61 -22.72
C ALA A 510 -21.27 14.97 -23.14
N HIS A 511 -22.28 14.59 -22.36
CA HIS A 511 -23.66 15.02 -22.59
C HIS A 511 -23.76 16.55 -22.59
N ASP A 512 -23.13 17.20 -21.61
CA ASP A 512 -23.19 18.65 -21.43
C ASP A 512 -22.42 19.40 -22.52
N PHE A 513 -21.26 18.87 -22.94
CA PHE A 513 -20.53 19.41 -24.08
C PHE A 513 -21.31 19.27 -25.40
N ASN A 514 -21.96 18.13 -25.65
CA ASN A 514 -22.80 17.95 -26.84
C ASN A 514 -23.96 18.95 -26.90
N ASN A 515 -24.53 19.30 -25.74
CA ASN A 515 -25.59 20.30 -25.65
C ASN A 515 -25.07 21.70 -26.02
N LEU A 516 -23.91 22.10 -25.49
CA LEU A 516 -23.29 23.39 -25.81
C LEU A 516 -22.90 23.48 -27.30
N LEU A 517 -22.30 22.42 -27.85
CA LEU A 517 -21.92 22.38 -29.27
C LEU A 517 -23.13 22.43 -30.21
N SER A 518 -24.25 21.83 -29.80
CA SER A 518 -25.50 21.90 -30.55
C SER A 518 -26.07 23.33 -30.59
N ILE A 519 -25.98 24.07 -29.49
CA ILE A 519 -26.40 25.48 -29.40
C ILE A 519 -25.50 26.37 -30.26
N ILE A 520 -24.17 26.22 -30.16
CA ILE A 520 -23.20 26.98 -30.97
C ILE A 520 -23.46 26.78 -32.45
N ARG A 521 -23.72 25.54 -32.86
CA ARG A 521 -24.03 25.22 -34.26
C ARG A 521 -25.36 25.81 -34.70
N MET A 522 -26.41 25.73 -33.88
CA MET A 522 -27.71 26.31 -34.21
C MET A 522 -27.63 27.84 -34.36
N ALA A 523 -26.93 28.52 -33.46
CA ALA A 523 -26.67 29.95 -33.56
C ALA A 523 -25.84 30.29 -34.81
N GLY A 524 -24.83 29.47 -35.13
CA GLY A 524 -24.04 29.59 -36.35
C GLY A 524 -24.90 29.54 -37.61
N GLN A 525 -25.77 28.53 -37.73
CA GLN A 525 -26.69 28.38 -38.86
C GLN A 525 -27.67 29.55 -39.01
N LEU A 526 -28.14 30.14 -37.90
CA LEU A 526 -29.03 31.30 -37.93
C LEU A 526 -28.30 32.54 -38.47
N VAL A 527 -27.08 32.80 -37.97
CA VAL A 527 -26.25 33.94 -38.43
C VAL A 527 -25.84 33.76 -39.91
N GLN A 528 -25.61 32.53 -40.35
CA GLN A 528 -25.25 32.20 -41.74
C GLN A 528 -26.38 32.51 -42.74
N ARG A 529 -27.64 32.49 -42.29
CA ARG A 529 -28.82 32.84 -43.10
C ARG A 529 -28.99 34.34 -43.31
N GLU A 530 -28.45 35.16 -42.42
CA GLU A 530 -28.56 36.62 -42.46
C GLU A 530 -27.32 37.29 -43.09
N LEU A 531 -26.23 36.54 -43.28
CA LEU A 531 -24.99 37.02 -43.87
C LEU A 531 -25.00 37.00 -45.41
N ALA A 532 -24.40 38.02 -46.00
CA ALA A 532 -24.16 38.10 -47.44
C ALA A 532 -23.33 36.90 -47.95
N PRO A 533 -23.49 36.47 -49.23
CA PRO A 533 -22.88 35.24 -49.76
C PRO A 533 -21.36 35.19 -49.73
N THR A 534 -20.67 36.32 -49.60
CA THR A 534 -19.20 36.41 -49.64
C THR A 534 -18.67 37.45 -48.66
N GLY A 535 -17.64 37.09 -47.90
CA GLY A 535 -16.97 37.96 -46.94
C GLY A 535 -16.30 37.19 -45.79
N ASN A 536 -15.32 37.82 -45.15
CA ASN A 536 -14.53 37.20 -44.06
C ASN A 536 -15.41 36.71 -42.89
N ALA A 537 -16.55 37.36 -42.64
CA ALA A 537 -17.49 36.93 -41.60
C ALA A 537 -18.14 35.57 -41.89
N ARG A 538 -18.37 35.23 -43.16
CA ARG A 538 -18.90 33.93 -43.57
C ARG A 538 -17.85 32.83 -43.38
N GLN A 539 -16.60 33.11 -43.78
CA GLN A 539 -15.47 32.20 -43.58
C GLN A 539 -15.24 31.92 -42.08
N ASN A 540 -15.23 32.96 -41.24
CA ASN A 540 -15.09 32.80 -39.78
C ASN A 540 -16.22 31.95 -39.18
N LEU A 541 -17.43 32.03 -39.74
CA LEU A 541 -18.59 31.28 -39.27
C LEU A 541 -18.52 29.80 -39.69
N GLU A 542 -18.02 29.52 -40.89
CA GLU A 542 -17.70 28.15 -41.34
C GLU A 542 -16.61 27.52 -40.46
N ASP A 543 -15.58 28.28 -40.09
CA ASP A 543 -14.52 27.81 -39.17
C ASP A 543 -15.07 27.47 -37.77
N ILE A 544 -16.01 28.28 -37.25
CA ILE A 544 -16.68 28.04 -35.96
C ILE A 544 -17.56 26.79 -36.03
N GLU A 545 -18.34 26.59 -37.10
CA GLU A 545 -19.13 25.37 -37.28
C GLU A 545 -18.23 24.13 -37.39
N GLN A 546 -17.11 24.23 -38.09
CA GLN A 546 -16.15 23.15 -38.23
C GLN A 546 -15.49 22.80 -36.88
N ALA A 547 -15.13 23.81 -36.07
CA ALA A 547 -14.62 23.61 -34.71
C ALA A 547 -15.67 22.96 -33.79
N ALA A 548 -16.95 23.31 -33.93
CA ALA A 548 -18.03 22.70 -33.15
C ALA A 548 -18.26 21.24 -33.54
N VAL A 549 -18.19 20.90 -34.83
CA VAL A 549 -18.25 19.52 -35.33
C VAL A 549 -17.05 18.71 -34.83
N GLN A 550 -15.86 19.31 -34.82
CA GLN A 550 -14.65 18.67 -34.29
C GLN A 550 -14.77 18.40 -32.78
N GLY A 551 -15.32 19.35 -32.01
CA GLY A 551 -15.64 19.17 -30.60
C GLY A 551 -16.59 17.99 -30.36
N LYS A 552 -17.63 17.83 -31.19
CA LYS A 552 -18.60 16.72 -31.08
C LYS A 552 -17.92 15.36 -31.28
N ASN A 553 -17.01 15.28 -32.24
CA ASN A 553 -16.28 14.03 -32.52
C ASN A 553 -15.33 13.65 -31.38
N ILE A 554 -14.70 14.64 -30.73
CA ILE A 554 -13.89 14.44 -29.52
C ILE A 554 -14.77 13.93 -28.37
N VAL A 555 -15.95 14.52 -28.18
CA VAL A 555 -16.92 14.12 -27.16
C VAL A 555 -17.45 12.71 -27.41
N HIS A 556 -17.69 12.32 -28.67
CA HIS A 556 -18.04 10.94 -29.04
C HIS A 556 -16.92 9.94 -28.76
N SER A 557 -15.66 10.33 -28.94
CA SER A 557 -14.49 9.49 -28.60
C SER A 557 -14.39 9.23 -27.09
N ILE A 558 -14.87 10.18 -26.27
CA ILE A 558 -14.92 10.10 -24.80
C ILE A 558 -16.15 9.29 -24.32
N LEU A 559 -17.29 9.37 -25.03
CA LEU A 559 -18.53 8.65 -24.72
C LEU A 559 -18.47 7.14 -24.89
N GLY A 560 -17.51 6.63 -25.68
CA GLY A 560 -17.25 5.20 -25.83
C GLY A 560 -17.02 4.45 -24.52
N TYR A 561 -16.65 5.17 -23.45
CA TYR A 561 -16.42 4.61 -22.12
C TYR A 561 -17.69 4.39 -21.27
N SER A 562 -18.84 4.98 -21.63
CA SER A 562 -20.03 4.97 -20.76
C SER A 562 -21.30 4.34 -21.34
N ARG A 563 -21.30 3.93 -22.60
CA ARG A 563 -22.51 3.35 -23.19
C ARG A 563 -22.68 1.92 -22.70
N LYS A 564 -23.77 1.65 -21.97
CA LYS A 564 -24.23 0.29 -21.67
C LYS A 564 -24.44 -0.47 -23.00
N PRO A 565 -23.99 -1.73 -23.12
CA PRO A 565 -24.19 -2.52 -24.33
C PRO A 565 -25.69 -2.61 -24.63
N ARG A 566 -26.08 -2.21 -25.84
CA ARG A 566 -27.42 -2.38 -26.39
C ARG A 566 -27.25 -3.29 -27.60
N ASN A 567 -27.69 -4.54 -27.47
CA ASN A 567 -27.68 -5.64 -28.45
C ASN A 567 -26.48 -6.60 -28.34
N ALA A 568 -26.43 -7.41 -27.26
CA ALA A 568 -25.49 -8.53 -27.16
C ALA A 568 -26.02 -9.84 -27.79
N ASP A 569 -27.28 -9.90 -28.22
CA ASP A 569 -27.97 -11.19 -28.41
C ASP A 569 -28.28 -11.59 -29.86
N ASN A 570 -27.82 -10.87 -30.89
CA ASN A 570 -28.08 -11.27 -32.28
C ASN A 570 -26.81 -11.30 -33.15
N PRO A 571 -26.50 -12.43 -33.83
CA PRO A 571 -25.40 -12.50 -34.77
C PRO A 571 -25.52 -11.44 -35.86
N TYR A 572 -24.41 -10.79 -36.20
CA TYR A 572 -24.38 -9.74 -37.21
C TYR A 572 -23.27 -9.98 -38.23
N SER A 573 -23.43 -9.40 -39.43
CA SER A 573 -22.44 -9.46 -40.50
C SER A 573 -21.40 -8.36 -40.34
N VAL A 574 -20.11 -8.72 -40.40
CA VAL A 574 -19.00 -7.74 -40.40
C VAL A 574 -19.06 -6.84 -41.65
N ASN A 575 -19.53 -7.36 -42.79
CA ASN A 575 -19.74 -6.56 -44.00
C ASN A 575 -20.78 -5.45 -43.79
N ALA A 576 -21.84 -5.73 -43.03
CA ALA A 576 -22.85 -4.73 -42.69
C ALA A 576 -22.27 -3.63 -41.79
N VAL A 577 -21.45 -4.00 -40.80
CA VAL A 577 -20.73 -3.04 -39.94
C VAL A 577 -19.84 -2.11 -40.77
N VAL A 578 -19.12 -2.66 -41.76
CA VAL A 578 -18.31 -1.86 -42.68
C VAL A 578 -19.16 -0.88 -43.47
N ALA A 579 -20.24 -1.34 -44.09
CA ALA A 579 -21.13 -0.51 -44.90
C ALA A 579 -21.77 0.62 -44.08
N GLU A 580 -22.27 0.32 -42.88
CA GLU A 580 -22.91 1.29 -41.99
C GLU A 580 -21.91 2.32 -41.45
N THR A 581 -20.72 1.89 -41.03
CA THR A 581 -19.68 2.81 -40.55
C THR A 581 -19.21 3.77 -41.64
N LEU A 582 -19.06 3.29 -42.87
CA LEU A 582 -18.71 4.14 -44.02
C LEU A 582 -19.82 5.13 -44.37
N ALA A 583 -21.08 4.71 -44.28
CA ALA A 583 -22.23 5.60 -44.49
C ALA A 583 -22.25 6.74 -43.45
N MET A 584 -21.87 6.47 -42.20
CA MET A 584 -21.82 7.46 -41.12
C MET A 584 -20.75 8.55 -41.32
N LEU A 585 -19.60 8.22 -41.91
CA LEU A 585 -18.50 9.17 -42.14
C LEU A 585 -18.83 10.23 -43.20
N GLY A 586 -19.79 9.95 -44.09
CA GLY A 586 -20.28 10.89 -45.11
C GLY A 586 -19.30 11.14 -46.26
N ARG A 587 -19.83 11.65 -47.39
CA ARG A 587 -19.06 11.85 -48.63
C ARG A 587 -17.94 12.89 -48.52
N GLN A 588 -18.10 13.90 -47.66
CA GLN A 588 -17.10 14.96 -47.47
C GLN A 588 -15.81 14.43 -46.82
N PHE A 589 -15.93 13.55 -45.82
CA PHE A 589 -14.77 12.95 -45.14
C PHE A 589 -13.92 12.09 -46.08
N LEU A 590 -14.57 11.38 -47.01
CA LEU A 590 -13.92 10.47 -47.95
C LEU A 590 -13.50 11.13 -49.28
N SER A 591 -13.77 12.42 -49.47
CA SER A 591 -13.58 13.10 -50.76
C SER A 591 -12.14 13.11 -51.29
N GLY A 592 -11.14 13.01 -50.41
CA GLY A 592 -9.72 12.88 -50.78
C GLY A 592 -9.17 11.45 -50.75
N ILE A 593 -9.99 10.45 -50.35
CA ILE A 593 -9.55 9.08 -50.10
C ILE A 593 -10.12 8.14 -51.17
N VAL A 594 -9.25 7.44 -51.89
CA VAL A 594 -9.64 6.35 -52.78
C VAL A 594 -9.95 5.12 -51.93
N LEU A 595 -11.24 4.82 -51.78
CA LEU A 595 -11.72 3.68 -51.01
C LEU A 595 -11.73 2.40 -51.86
N SER A 596 -11.11 1.33 -51.36
CA SER A 596 -11.11 -0.01 -51.96
C SER A 596 -11.75 -0.99 -50.98
N LEU A 597 -12.80 -1.70 -51.40
CA LEU A 597 -13.54 -2.63 -50.55
C LEU A 597 -13.41 -4.06 -51.10
N GLU A 598 -12.87 -4.96 -50.29
CA GLU A 598 -12.71 -6.38 -50.59
C GLU A 598 -13.49 -7.18 -49.54
N LEU A 599 -14.81 -7.26 -49.72
CA LEU A 599 -15.73 -7.85 -48.75
C LEU A 599 -16.18 -9.25 -49.22
N ALA A 600 -15.63 -10.31 -48.62
CA ALA A 600 -16.03 -11.67 -48.92
C ALA A 600 -17.49 -11.91 -48.49
N GLN A 601 -18.36 -12.32 -49.42
CA GLN A 601 -19.77 -12.61 -49.12
C GLN A 601 -19.94 -13.86 -48.24
N GLU A 602 -18.98 -14.77 -48.28
CA GLU A 602 -18.99 -16.04 -47.53
C GLU A 602 -18.51 -15.90 -46.08
N ALA A 603 -18.21 -14.68 -45.60
CA ALA A 603 -17.77 -14.46 -44.23
C ALA A 603 -18.90 -14.80 -43.22
N PRO A 604 -18.64 -15.64 -42.20
CA PRO A 604 -19.67 -16.03 -41.23
C PRO A 604 -20.14 -14.84 -40.39
N SER A 605 -21.39 -14.91 -39.91
CA SER A 605 -21.89 -13.97 -38.90
C SER A 605 -21.15 -14.14 -37.58
N VAL A 606 -20.91 -13.05 -36.88
CA VAL A 606 -20.19 -13.01 -35.60
C VAL A 606 -21.14 -12.60 -34.48
N GLY A 607 -20.87 -13.09 -33.27
CA GLY A 607 -21.60 -12.68 -32.05
C GLY A 607 -20.98 -11.44 -31.40
N GLY A 608 -21.58 -10.99 -30.28
CA GLY A 608 -21.08 -9.88 -29.47
C GLY A 608 -21.78 -8.55 -29.74
N ASP A 609 -21.22 -7.45 -29.20
CA ASP A 609 -21.80 -6.11 -29.34
C ASP A 609 -21.37 -5.46 -30.66
N LYS A 610 -22.30 -5.41 -31.63
CA LYS A 610 -22.09 -4.77 -32.93
C LYS A 610 -21.52 -3.35 -32.81
N SER A 611 -22.00 -2.56 -31.83
CA SER A 611 -21.61 -1.17 -31.66
C SER A 611 -20.15 -1.00 -31.23
N ARG A 612 -19.60 -1.99 -30.52
CA ARG A 612 -18.19 -2.02 -30.14
C ARG A 612 -17.30 -2.29 -31.36
N LEU A 613 -17.72 -3.17 -32.28
CA LEU A 613 -16.98 -3.38 -33.52
C LEU A 613 -17.06 -2.18 -34.47
N GLU A 614 -18.22 -1.51 -34.57
CA GLU A 614 -18.36 -0.23 -35.28
C GLU A 614 -17.37 0.81 -34.74
N GLN A 615 -17.21 0.88 -33.41
CA GLN A 615 -16.28 1.79 -32.77
C GLN A 615 -14.81 1.44 -33.05
N VAL A 616 -14.45 0.15 -33.08
CA VAL A 616 -13.11 -0.30 -33.49
C VAL A 616 -12.82 0.17 -34.92
N LEU A 617 -13.73 -0.12 -35.85
CA LEU A 617 -13.58 0.23 -37.26
C LEU A 617 -13.49 1.75 -37.46
N LEU A 618 -14.36 2.53 -36.81
CA LEU A 618 -14.37 3.98 -36.90
C LEU A 618 -13.02 4.57 -36.45
N ASN A 619 -12.49 4.13 -35.32
CA ASN A 619 -11.20 4.61 -34.81
C ASN A 619 -10.04 4.28 -35.77
N LEU A 620 -10.04 3.08 -36.35
CA LEU A 620 -9.01 2.69 -37.32
C LEU A 620 -9.10 3.50 -38.62
N VAL A 621 -10.30 3.71 -39.15
CA VAL A 621 -10.52 4.50 -40.38
C VAL A 621 -10.17 5.97 -40.18
N VAL A 622 -10.53 6.56 -39.03
CA VAL A 622 -10.16 7.94 -38.69
C VAL A 622 -8.64 8.06 -38.56
N ASN A 623 -7.98 7.16 -37.83
CA ASN A 623 -6.52 7.17 -37.71
C ASN A 623 -5.81 7.03 -39.05
N ALA A 624 -6.29 6.13 -39.93
CA ALA A 624 -5.79 5.97 -41.28
C ALA A 624 -5.94 7.26 -42.11
N SER A 625 -7.14 7.86 -42.12
CA SER A 625 -7.42 9.12 -42.81
C SER A 625 -6.49 10.25 -42.35
N GLU A 626 -6.35 10.42 -41.03
CA GLU A 626 -5.50 11.46 -40.49
C GLU A 626 -4.00 11.21 -40.76
N ALA A 627 -3.55 9.96 -40.75
CA ALA A 627 -2.16 9.61 -41.07
C ALA A 627 -1.82 9.95 -42.53
N MET A 628 -2.80 9.81 -43.42
CA MET A 628 -2.72 10.20 -44.84
C MET A 628 -2.94 11.70 -45.07
N GLY A 629 -3.27 12.49 -44.04
CA GLY A 629 -3.64 13.91 -44.22
C GLY A 629 -4.89 14.10 -45.06
N GLY A 630 -5.83 13.15 -45.02
CA GLY A 630 -7.08 13.16 -45.78
C GLY A 630 -6.94 12.83 -47.27
N LYS A 631 -5.73 12.47 -47.75
CA LYS A 631 -5.47 12.11 -49.16
C LYS A 631 -4.69 10.81 -49.29
N GLY A 632 -5.23 9.81 -49.98
CA GLY A 632 -4.54 8.53 -50.16
C GLY A 632 -5.48 7.39 -50.52
N ARG A 633 -5.04 6.15 -50.32
CA ARG A 633 -5.85 4.93 -50.53
C ARG A 633 -6.14 4.26 -49.19
N LEU A 634 -7.41 4.02 -48.92
CA LEU A 634 -7.88 3.22 -47.79
C LEU A 634 -8.48 1.92 -48.31
N THR A 635 -7.97 0.78 -47.87
CA THR A 635 -8.46 -0.55 -48.26
C THR A 635 -9.06 -1.24 -47.04
N LEU A 636 -10.31 -1.68 -47.16
CA LEU A 636 -11.00 -2.48 -46.15
C LEU A 636 -11.23 -3.88 -46.70
N ILE A 637 -10.71 -4.88 -46.00
CA ILE A 637 -10.79 -6.29 -46.39
C ILE A 637 -11.53 -7.05 -45.30
N VAL A 638 -12.52 -7.85 -45.67
CA VAL A 638 -13.22 -8.78 -44.78
C VAL A 638 -13.16 -10.17 -45.39
N ARG A 639 -12.61 -11.14 -44.67
CA ARG A 639 -12.51 -12.54 -45.13
C ARG A 639 -12.60 -13.55 -43.99
N PRO A 640 -13.07 -14.79 -44.24
CA PRO A 640 -12.97 -15.86 -43.27
C PRO A 640 -11.50 -16.24 -43.04
N GLN A 641 -11.17 -16.62 -41.79
CA GLN A 641 -9.83 -17.01 -41.37
C GLN A 641 -9.91 -18.21 -40.42
N ALA A 642 -9.05 -19.21 -40.64
CA ALA A 642 -9.02 -20.42 -39.81
C ALA A 642 -8.01 -20.32 -38.66
N ASP A 643 -6.91 -19.57 -38.85
CA ASP A 643 -5.87 -19.41 -37.83
C ASP A 643 -6.14 -18.21 -36.91
N GLY A 644 -5.97 -18.43 -35.61
CA GLY A 644 -6.14 -17.41 -34.56
C GLY A 644 -4.84 -16.70 -34.19
N ARG A 645 -3.78 -16.77 -34.99
CA ARG A 645 -2.49 -16.12 -34.67
C ARG A 645 -2.55 -14.61 -34.93
N ALA A 646 -2.32 -13.84 -33.87
CA ALA A 646 -2.16 -12.38 -33.92
C ALA A 646 -1.01 -11.95 -33.00
N GLY A 647 -0.16 -11.03 -33.48
CA GLY A 647 1.10 -10.64 -32.84
C GLY A 647 0.97 -9.74 -31.62
N ILE A 648 -0.07 -8.91 -31.51
CA ILE A 648 -0.25 -7.99 -30.37
C ILE A 648 -1.16 -8.59 -29.31
N LEU A 649 -2.32 -9.08 -29.72
CA LEU A 649 -3.31 -9.67 -28.82
C LEU A 649 -3.90 -10.92 -29.47
N PRO A 650 -3.80 -12.11 -28.85
CA PRO A 650 -4.44 -13.31 -29.39
C PRO A 650 -5.97 -13.24 -29.19
N PRO A 651 -6.78 -13.67 -30.18
CA PRO A 651 -8.22 -13.82 -30.04
C PRO A 651 -8.57 -14.97 -29.10
N ARG A 652 -9.79 -14.95 -28.55
CA ARG A 652 -10.34 -16.08 -27.80
C ARG A 652 -10.44 -17.34 -28.70
N PRO A 653 -10.26 -18.56 -28.17
CA PRO A 653 -10.45 -19.79 -28.94
C PRO A 653 -11.86 -19.89 -29.56
N ALA A 654 -11.92 -20.18 -30.86
CA ALA A 654 -13.15 -20.40 -31.61
C ALA A 654 -12.92 -21.38 -32.78
N GLY A 655 -14.01 -21.91 -33.35
CA GLY A 655 -13.96 -22.83 -34.49
C GLY A 655 -13.53 -22.16 -35.81
N GLY A 656 -13.57 -20.82 -35.86
CA GLY A 656 -13.06 -20.00 -36.95
C GLY A 656 -13.10 -18.52 -36.58
N TYR A 657 -12.57 -17.68 -37.46
CA TYR A 657 -12.47 -16.24 -37.28
C TYR A 657 -12.95 -15.51 -38.54
N VAL A 658 -13.43 -14.28 -38.36
CA VAL A 658 -13.55 -13.30 -39.44
C VAL A 658 -12.43 -12.29 -39.27
N GLU A 659 -11.60 -12.13 -40.30
CA GLU A 659 -10.52 -11.16 -40.33
C GLU A 659 -11.00 -9.87 -40.99
N LEU A 660 -10.91 -8.77 -40.24
CA LEU A 660 -11.13 -7.40 -40.72
C LEU A 660 -9.78 -6.68 -40.81
N ILE A 661 -9.40 -6.23 -42.01
CA ILE A 661 -8.16 -5.50 -42.26
C ILE A 661 -8.47 -4.07 -42.66
N VAL A 662 -7.85 -3.11 -41.98
CA VAL A 662 -7.85 -1.68 -42.33
C VAL A 662 -6.46 -1.30 -42.77
N ARG A 663 -6.27 -1.03 -44.07
CA ARG A 663 -4.98 -0.69 -44.67
C ARG A 663 -4.99 0.72 -45.25
N ASP A 664 -4.04 1.54 -44.81
CA ASP A 664 -3.77 2.87 -45.35
C ASP A 664 -2.51 2.91 -46.22
N SER A 665 -2.42 3.92 -47.07
CA SER A 665 -1.24 4.23 -47.88
C SER A 665 -0.44 5.42 -47.31
N GLY A 666 -0.52 5.64 -46.00
CA GLY A 666 0.14 6.74 -45.29
C GLY A 666 1.64 6.53 -45.09
N PRO A 667 2.28 7.34 -44.24
CA PRO A 667 3.74 7.31 -44.06
C PRO A 667 4.27 6.10 -43.27
N GLY A 668 3.38 5.23 -42.74
CA GLY A 668 3.77 4.13 -41.86
C GLY A 668 4.22 4.60 -40.46
N ILE A 669 4.41 3.64 -39.55
CA ILE A 669 4.79 3.88 -38.14
C ILE A 669 6.26 3.52 -37.96
N ARG A 670 7.03 4.42 -37.35
CA ARG A 670 8.45 4.18 -37.06
C ARG A 670 8.62 3.05 -36.01
N PRO A 671 9.61 2.15 -36.14
CA PRO A 671 9.79 1.04 -35.21
C PRO A 671 9.91 1.44 -33.73
N GLN A 672 10.49 2.61 -33.43
CA GLN A 672 10.63 3.10 -32.06
C GLN A 672 9.30 3.55 -31.43
N VAL A 673 8.32 3.88 -32.27
CA VAL A 673 6.99 4.36 -31.88
C VAL A 673 6.02 3.19 -31.72
N LEU A 674 6.23 2.11 -32.50
CA LEU A 674 5.34 0.95 -32.57
C LEU A 674 4.97 0.33 -31.20
N PRO A 675 5.88 0.16 -30.23
CA PRO A 675 5.53 -0.40 -28.92
C PRO A 675 4.57 0.46 -28.10
N ARG A 676 4.45 1.76 -28.44
CA ARG A 676 3.76 2.77 -27.64
C ARG A 676 2.43 3.22 -28.24
N ILE A 677 2.06 2.74 -29.43
CA ILE A 677 0.88 3.25 -30.16
C ILE A 677 -0.45 2.97 -29.47
N PHE A 678 -0.48 2.02 -28.53
CA PHE A 678 -1.66 1.70 -27.71
C PHE A 678 -1.60 2.33 -26.31
N GLU A 679 -0.56 3.10 -25.99
CA GLU A 679 -0.49 3.86 -24.74
C GLU A 679 -1.55 4.98 -24.73
N PRO A 680 -2.32 5.14 -23.63
CA PRO A 680 -3.26 6.26 -23.50
C PRO A 680 -2.57 7.62 -23.69
N PHE A 681 -3.19 8.52 -24.45
CA PHE A 681 -2.71 9.89 -24.73
C PHE A 681 -1.41 9.97 -25.55
N PHE A 682 -0.89 8.84 -26.04
CA PHE A 682 0.27 8.85 -26.90
C PHE A 682 -0.09 9.36 -28.30
N SER A 683 0.63 10.39 -28.76
CA SER A 683 0.43 11.00 -30.07
C SER A 683 1.75 11.52 -30.62
N THR A 684 2.05 11.23 -31.88
CA THR A 684 3.25 11.71 -32.58
C THR A 684 3.07 13.13 -33.15
N LYS A 685 1.89 13.74 -32.97
CA LYS A 685 1.47 15.01 -33.62
C LYS A 685 1.56 16.24 -32.69
N GLN A 686 2.48 16.26 -31.72
CA GLN A 686 2.55 17.32 -30.69
C GLN A 686 2.90 18.73 -31.21
N THR A 687 3.34 18.88 -32.47
CA THR A 687 3.91 20.12 -33.01
C THR A 687 3.14 20.75 -34.20
N GLY A 688 1.89 20.34 -34.47
CA GLY A 688 1.07 20.88 -35.58
C GLY A 688 -0.32 21.38 -35.18
N THR A 689 -1.00 22.08 -36.09
CA THR A 689 -2.31 22.75 -35.92
C THR A 689 -3.51 21.81 -35.67
N GLN A 690 -3.32 20.48 -35.73
CA GLN A 690 -4.32 19.50 -35.31
C GLN A 690 -3.75 18.57 -34.23
N ARG A 691 -4.08 18.84 -32.97
CA ARG A 691 -3.75 17.97 -31.83
C ARG A 691 -4.56 16.68 -31.91
N GLY A 692 -3.91 15.55 -32.19
CA GLY A 692 -4.52 14.23 -32.04
C GLY A 692 -4.69 13.87 -30.56
N THR A 693 -5.85 13.34 -30.18
CA THR A 693 -6.22 13.06 -28.77
C THR A 693 -5.45 11.89 -28.14
N GLY A 694 -4.83 11.02 -28.97
CA GLY A 694 -4.08 9.86 -28.50
C GLY A 694 -4.94 8.78 -27.83
N LEU A 695 -6.26 8.79 -28.07
CA LEU A 695 -7.22 7.86 -27.45
C LEU A 695 -7.79 6.80 -28.41
N GLY A 696 -7.67 7.00 -29.73
CA GLY A 696 -8.31 6.13 -30.72
C GLY A 696 -7.75 4.69 -30.73
N LEU A 697 -6.44 4.52 -30.89
CA LEU A 697 -5.82 3.18 -30.90
C LEU A 697 -5.89 2.49 -29.53
N THR A 698 -5.75 3.25 -28.45
CA THR A 698 -5.97 2.77 -27.08
C THR A 698 -7.36 2.17 -26.91
N THR A 699 -8.38 2.80 -27.49
CA THR A 699 -9.77 2.30 -27.46
C THR A 699 -9.91 1.00 -28.25
N VAL A 700 -9.26 0.88 -29.42
CA VAL A 700 -9.22 -0.35 -30.22
C VAL A 700 -8.62 -1.51 -29.41
N TYR A 701 -7.49 -1.27 -28.75
CA TYR A 701 -6.82 -2.27 -27.92
C TYR A 701 -7.71 -2.73 -26.75
N GLN A 702 -8.37 -1.80 -26.07
CA GLN A 702 -9.23 -2.12 -24.92
C GLN A 702 -10.48 -2.91 -25.33
N ILE A 703 -11.14 -2.53 -26.42
CA ILE A 703 -12.29 -3.28 -26.94
C ILE A 703 -11.84 -4.68 -27.36
N ALA A 704 -10.73 -4.80 -28.09
CA ALA A 704 -10.21 -6.10 -28.51
C ALA A 704 -9.92 -7.01 -27.31
N ARG A 705 -9.29 -6.48 -26.25
CA ARG A 705 -9.01 -7.24 -25.02
C ARG A 705 -10.27 -7.65 -24.25
N GLN A 706 -11.26 -6.77 -24.16
CA GLN A 706 -12.50 -7.06 -23.42
C GLN A 706 -13.40 -8.04 -24.14
N ASP A 707 -13.51 -7.91 -25.46
CA ASP A 707 -14.42 -8.70 -26.28
C ASP A 707 -13.76 -9.98 -26.83
N GLY A 708 -12.48 -10.22 -26.50
CA GLY A 708 -11.74 -11.41 -26.91
C GLY A 708 -11.39 -11.43 -28.40
N LEU A 709 -11.23 -10.26 -29.01
CA LEU A 709 -10.79 -10.10 -30.41
C LEU A 709 -9.27 -10.18 -30.49
N GLY A 710 -8.77 -10.71 -31.61
CA GLY A 710 -7.35 -10.69 -31.92
C GLY A 710 -6.96 -9.37 -32.56
N LEU A 711 -5.76 -8.86 -32.28
CA LEU A 711 -5.26 -7.61 -32.84
C LEU A 711 -3.83 -7.79 -33.34
N ASP A 712 -3.57 -7.26 -34.52
CA ASP A 712 -2.24 -7.20 -35.10
C ASP A 712 -2.01 -5.94 -35.93
N VAL A 713 -0.74 -5.59 -36.15
CA VAL A 713 -0.33 -4.44 -36.93
C VAL A 713 0.89 -4.77 -37.79
N GLU A 714 0.78 -4.48 -39.09
CA GLU A 714 1.87 -4.52 -40.04
C GLU A 714 2.10 -3.12 -40.57
N THR A 715 3.32 -2.62 -40.49
CA THR A 715 3.64 -1.25 -40.89
C THR A 715 5.06 -1.16 -41.42
N GLU A 716 5.24 -0.43 -42.51
CA GLU A 716 6.55 -0.15 -43.08
C GLU A 716 6.64 1.35 -43.37
N VAL A 717 7.72 1.98 -42.93
CA VAL A 717 7.93 3.43 -43.11
C VAL A 717 7.94 3.75 -44.61
N GLY A 718 7.02 4.62 -45.03
CA GLY A 718 6.82 5.02 -46.42
C GLY A 718 5.87 4.14 -47.24
N ARG A 719 5.34 3.03 -46.69
CA ARG A 719 4.40 2.13 -47.39
C ARG A 719 3.02 1.99 -46.74
N GLY A 720 2.80 2.63 -45.60
CA GLY A 720 1.51 2.65 -44.90
C GLY A 720 1.41 1.65 -43.75
N THR A 721 0.23 1.55 -43.16
CA THR A 721 -0.07 0.66 -42.03
C THR A 721 -1.28 -0.22 -42.32
N SER A 722 -1.24 -1.46 -41.86
CA SER A 722 -2.34 -2.43 -41.91
C SER A 722 -2.64 -2.91 -40.50
N PHE A 723 -3.82 -2.57 -39.98
CA PHE A 723 -4.34 -3.17 -38.75
C PHE A 723 -5.22 -4.37 -39.08
N ARG A 724 -5.01 -5.48 -38.37
CA ARG A 724 -5.81 -6.70 -38.50
C ARG A 724 -6.57 -6.95 -37.22
N VAL A 725 -7.88 -7.19 -37.33
CA VAL A 725 -8.74 -7.55 -36.22
C VAL A 725 -9.35 -8.93 -36.50
N LEU A 726 -9.06 -9.91 -35.64
CA LEU A 726 -9.60 -11.27 -35.73
C LEU A 726 -10.82 -11.39 -34.82
N ILE A 727 -11.98 -11.63 -35.41
CA ILE A 727 -13.26 -11.69 -34.69
C ILE A 727 -13.68 -13.17 -34.59
N PRO A 728 -13.83 -13.73 -33.37
CA PRO A 728 -14.28 -15.11 -33.20
C PRO A 728 -15.65 -15.38 -33.85
N ALA A 729 -15.73 -16.41 -34.69
CA ALA A 729 -16.97 -16.89 -35.28
C ALA A 729 -17.35 -18.25 -34.66
N GLY A 730 -18.50 -18.30 -33.98
CA GLY A 730 -19.02 -19.50 -33.30
C GLY A 730 -18.75 -19.58 -31.79
N ASP A 731 -19.33 -20.59 -31.14
CA ASP A 731 -19.19 -20.84 -29.69
C ASP A 731 -17.75 -21.23 -29.30
N PRO A 732 -17.32 -20.93 -28.05
CA PRO A 732 -15.98 -21.28 -27.59
C PRO A 732 -15.73 -22.78 -27.67
N VAL A 733 -14.67 -23.15 -28.38
CA VAL A 733 -14.18 -24.53 -28.38
C VAL A 733 -13.40 -24.74 -27.09
N GLY A 734 -13.84 -25.69 -26.25
CA GLY A 734 -13.21 -26.00 -24.97
C GLY A 734 -11.72 -26.37 -25.11
N GLU A 735 -10.92 -26.01 -24.10
CA GLU A 735 -9.46 -26.16 -24.07
C GLU A 735 -8.92 -27.59 -24.16
N ASP A 736 -9.78 -28.62 -24.14
CA ASP A 736 -9.36 -30.03 -24.20
C ASP A 736 -8.91 -30.52 -25.59
N ALA A 737 -9.03 -29.71 -26.65
CA ALA A 737 -8.74 -30.16 -28.02
C ALA A 737 -7.32 -29.84 -28.54
N ARG A 738 -6.42 -29.22 -27.75
CA ARG A 738 -5.07 -28.82 -28.23
C ARG A 738 -3.87 -29.51 -27.54
N MET A 739 -4.08 -30.54 -26.73
CA MET A 739 -3.01 -31.47 -26.33
C MET A 739 -3.19 -32.84 -27.00
N GLY A 740 -2.88 -32.89 -28.30
CA GLY A 740 -3.01 -34.12 -29.08
C GLY A 740 -2.32 -34.06 -30.43
N SER A 741 -1.02 -33.74 -30.46
CA SER A 741 -0.08 -34.26 -31.49
C SER A 741 1.34 -33.78 -31.26
N THR A 742 1.96 -34.21 -30.15
CA THR A 742 3.42 -34.39 -30.18
C THR A 742 3.69 -35.69 -30.94
N ARG A 743 4.19 -35.54 -32.17
CA ARG A 743 4.79 -36.63 -32.96
C ARG A 743 5.80 -37.38 -32.08
N PRO A 744 5.70 -38.72 -31.94
CA PRO A 744 6.82 -39.48 -31.42
C PRO A 744 7.91 -39.53 -32.49
N LEU A 745 9.11 -39.16 -32.10
CA LEU A 745 10.35 -39.45 -32.81
C LEU A 745 10.43 -40.96 -33.05
N GLY A 746 10.78 -41.33 -34.27
CA GLY A 746 10.84 -42.70 -34.73
C GLY A 746 11.82 -43.55 -33.93
N ASN A 747 11.44 -44.81 -33.76
CA ASN A 747 12.40 -45.90 -33.67
C ASN A 747 12.09 -46.88 -34.81
N GLU A 748 13.10 -47.06 -35.64
CA GLU A 748 13.20 -48.14 -36.63
C GLU A 748 13.27 -49.50 -35.91
N THR A 749 12.62 -50.51 -36.51
CA THR A 749 12.96 -51.95 -36.65
C THR A 749 11.65 -52.67 -36.97
N ALA A 750 11.39 -53.04 -38.23
CA ALA A 750 11.85 -54.23 -38.95
C ALA A 750 11.05 -55.51 -38.60
N ASP A 751 10.57 -56.13 -39.68
CA ASP A 751 10.07 -57.49 -39.88
C ASP A 751 8.62 -57.86 -39.47
N GLY A 752 7.87 -58.35 -40.47
CA GLY A 752 6.65 -59.14 -40.32
C GLY A 752 5.56 -58.84 -41.33
#